data_AF-A0A0G4G276-F1
#
_entry.id   AF-A0A0G4G276-F1
#
_cell.length_a   1.000
_cell.length_b   1.000
_cell.length_c   1.000
_cell.angle_alpha   90.00
_cell.angle_beta   90.00
_cell.angle_gamma   90.00
#
_symmetry.space_group_name_H-M   'P 1'
#
loop_
_entity.id
_entity.type
_entity.pdbx_description
1 polymer ?
#
loop_
_entity_poly.entity_id
_entity_poly.type
_entity_poly.pdbx_seq_one_letter_code
_entity_poly.pdbx_strand_id
1 'polypeptide(L)'
;MDAVDERRTHNEATKAIYKAIRLQGWSGLRVPRELHVGLYAFVNPLWCLKPPLPSPLSGIVLQHHTELVIDYTHTRQRTFWETMSPQTAYELGQQMINLKCLIRRFPRTPDGAEGLEAGLHYAAAGWCRGIVVALVEGHVMGRQLARDKEGPLTTMSEGSLKSLAFEPVPVRDIGLQEIRRLDKIRSEPPAVDPLQSINLPALTEVKGVNHKGVNPRSMIDGRGWAIPALQRVRDECTVEMEHVKPFITTTRCLVKMRVPSLTPPQMAELLDCIPLEQRGAAGLHCSPLAKLRMVSSIKLYGIEVTEIRDGIRDLQKCLIDRGCWKSLNLLSIEVHRSDCHSTLLNDYATFKVLAKFVDAICSPLATLHFTVHSSSAEDRDIPLTMSLNKLLAYTLFDFGKLPACSLHLLNAALQMYNLRVESESLPINFSPFTKSAGDVQWSPTCHYVWTITPDQLDRSQGASDDSDKARMNELVLEWLGRPSSSTRANSTDRHSTGFSISIECADGWAPPADARPPEPPELNAFKPEGLNLVKNLTVKSRIGLGVAKAVVGKGARLEKLRLMHMTGTDVLGLLDRINEFKMPREVTLESFMPDDGRQASQLPVKLKGQRVKTLLVKGELAMRLVATMRPHMPMLEMLIVYGDEGQVREALVNAGPGVPNRLCLGFTSEGRHEFIKAEDEREGITLGDWKDRMPSIRSVLVHLDVPSANVADAGIFILSSIWSLLEMDANALTVVLPDSPDVSSHLRGVQMAMERRFGQTLGTVMAAEKRFVLTTDDIQAVRRERERSESTYGRPFLSFSCFSLMIQMRKAVFAHSSAADTLKAVLEANQQHTMPKGLTLKRLSSMLNRYFPSLDSNTAVEALASDFAGRMSAAALMTVVDPPYAPRRLKAPLMAAMQRHGLAMEPMLKLYGDGPCIPSPSVITSAAQLMAILQTTGKDITGTQLLYKASEHGYGFADMLNHVDDAGRLLILIRAANGSVNGCFISGSLLPPPQLPDAPTFNQYSVGALVFKASGPSQPVFQSASLTLQYVTVSRPTILTETKLLVGPPVTRGARIEEGLGLWAPDPAPAQGLVPERCQVQVMWGRRTESMLADEIEVMRLQTGP
;
A
#
# COMPACT_ATOMS: atom_id res chain seq x y z
N MET A 1 -31.03 -26.67 -3.60
CA MET A 1 -30.58 -27.66 -2.61
C MET A 1 -31.23 -29.03 -2.84
N ASP A 2 -32.34 -29.09 -3.59
CA ASP A 2 -33.11 -30.33 -3.83
C ASP A 2 -32.44 -31.35 -4.78
N ALA A 3 -31.52 -30.91 -5.65
CA ALA A 3 -30.78 -31.82 -6.55
C ALA A 3 -29.74 -32.73 -5.85
N VAL A 4 -29.40 -32.45 -4.58
CA VAL A 4 -28.47 -33.27 -3.79
C VAL A 4 -29.19 -34.49 -3.20
N ASP A 5 -30.50 -34.40 -2.99
CA ASP A 5 -31.30 -35.47 -2.38
C ASP A 5 -31.67 -36.57 -3.39
N GLU A 6 -31.89 -36.23 -4.67
CA GLU A 6 -32.07 -37.21 -5.75
C GLU A 6 -30.83 -38.07 -6.01
N ARG A 7 -29.61 -37.53 -5.82
CA ARG A 7 -28.38 -38.32 -5.93
C ARG A 7 -28.20 -39.32 -4.77
N ARG A 8 -28.75 -39.04 -3.59
CA ARG A 8 -28.67 -39.94 -2.43
C ARG A 8 -29.58 -41.16 -2.60
N THR A 9 -30.80 -40.96 -3.08
CA THR A 9 -31.79 -42.03 -3.33
C THR A 9 -31.38 -42.97 -4.46
N HIS A 10 -30.75 -42.48 -5.53
CA HIS A 10 -30.16 -43.34 -6.58
C HIS A 10 -29.05 -44.25 -6.04
N ASN A 11 -28.28 -43.79 -5.05
CA ASN A 11 -27.16 -44.55 -4.50
C ASN A 11 -27.62 -45.73 -3.60
N GLU A 12 -28.74 -45.58 -2.88
CA GLU A 12 -29.34 -46.65 -2.07
C GLU A 12 -29.90 -47.80 -2.94
N ALA A 13 -30.65 -47.48 -3.99
CA ALA A 13 -31.17 -48.48 -4.94
C ALA A 13 -30.03 -49.21 -5.68
N THR A 14 -28.99 -48.47 -6.09
CA THR A 14 -27.78 -49.03 -6.69
C THR A 14 -27.08 -49.98 -5.72
N LYS A 15 -26.85 -49.56 -4.47
CA LYS A 15 -26.27 -50.41 -3.43
C LYS A 15 -27.11 -51.65 -3.17
N ALA A 16 -28.44 -51.55 -3.19
CA ALA A 16 -29.34 -52.69 -3.02
C ALA A 16 -29.21 -53.70 -4.17
N ILE A 17 -29.12 -53.22 -5.43
CA ILE A 17 -28.87 -54.07 -6.60
C ILE A 17 -27.48 -54.72 -6.52
N TYR A 18 -26.43 -53.97 -6.19
CA TYR A 18 -25.09 -54.53 -6.00
C TYR A 18 -25.05 -55.56 -4.87
N LYS A 19 -25.74 -55.30 -3.76
CA LYS A 19 -25.87 -56.22 -2.63
C LYS A 19 -26.62 -57.49 -3.06
N ALA A 20 -27.69 -57.36 -3.84
CA ALA A 20 -28.43 -58.50 -4.38
C ALA A 20 -27.58 -59.35 -5.34
N ILE A 21 -26.88 -58.71 -6.30
CA ILE A 21 -25.96 -59.39 -7.23
C ILE A 21 -24.85 -60.10 -6.46
N ARG A 22 -24.29 -59.46 -5.43
CA ARG A 22 -23.20 -60.03 -4.62
C ARG A 22 -23.67 -61.19 -3.73
N LEU A 23 -24.91 -61.14 -3.23
CA LEU A 23 -25.47 -62.19 -2.37
C LEU A 23 -26.02 -63.39 -3.15
N GLN A 24 -26.60 -63.17 -4.33
CA GLN A 24 -27.33 -64.20 -5.07
C GLN A 24 -26.62 -64.67 -6.36
N GLY A 25 -25.55 -63.97 -6.77
CA GLY A 25 -24.92 -64.16 -8.08
C GLY A 25 -25.82 -63.66 -9.22
N TRP A 26 -25.25 -63.48 -10.41
CA TRP A 26 -26.01 -63.07 -11.60
C TRP A 26 -27.12 -64.07 -11.97
N SER A 27 -26.95 -65.35 -11.63
CA SER A 27 -27.93 -66.42 -11.86
C SER A 27 -29.14 -66.38 -10.93
N GLY A 28 -29.05 -65.70 -9.78
CA GLY A 28 -30.13 -65.61 -8.79
C GLY A 28 -31.14 -64.49 -9.06
N LEU A 29 -30.80 -63.51 -9.90
CA LEU A 29 -31.68 -62.40 -10.26
C LEU A 29 -32.46 -62.74 -11.54
N ARG A 30 -33.78 -62.95 -11.41
CA ARG A 30 -34.69 -63.06 -12.57
C ARG A 30 -34.90 -61.68 -13.20
N VAL A 31 -33.93 -61.22 -13.98
CA VAL A 31 -34.09 -60.00 -14.79
C VAL A 31 -34.42 -60.43 -16.23
N PRO A 32 -35.39 -59.78 -16.90
CA PRO A 32 -35.61 -59.98 -18.34
C PRO A 32 -34.30 -59.87 -19.13
N ARG A 33 -34.13 -60.72 -20.15
CA ARG A 33 -32.88 -60.84 -20.91
C ARG A 33 -32.45 -59.51 -21.54
N GLU A 34 -33.42 -58.67 -21.84
CA GLU A 34 -33.30 -57.34 -22.42
C GLU A 34 -32.68 -56.34 -21.44
N LEU A 35 -32.90 -56.54 -20.13
CA LEU A 35 -32.37 -55.68 -19.07
C LEU A 35 -31.00 -56.14 -18.56
N HIS A 36 -30.59 -57.39 -18.82
CA HIS A 36 -29.30 -57.90 -18.37
C HIS A 36 -28.13 -57.05 -18.85
N VAL A 37 -28.15 -56.58 -20.11
CA VAL A 37 -27.05 -55.78 -20.66
C VAL A 37 -27.00 -54.40 -20.01
N GLY A 38 -28.15 -53.74 -19.85
CA GLY A 38 -28.24 -52.45 -19.16
C GLY A 38 -27.80 -52.55 -17.70
N LEU A 39 -28.24 -53.60 -16.98
CA LEU A 39 -27.83 -53.87 -15.61
C LEU A 39 -26.32 -54.18 -15.53
N TYR A 40 -25.78 -54.95 -16.48
CA TYR A 40 -24.36 -55.26 -16.54
C TYR A 40 -23.51 -54.02 -16.83
N ALA A 41 -23.96 -53.14 -17.73
CA ALA A 41 -23.32 -51.85 -17.98
C ALA A 41 -23.36 -50.93 -16.76
N PHE A 42 -24.47 -50.96 -16.02
CA PHE A 42 -24.63 -50.19 -14.79
C PHE A 42 -23.74 -50.70 -13.65
N VAL A 43 -23.57 -52.01 -13.54
CA VAL A 43 -22.86 -52.68 -12.43
C VAL A 43 -21.35 -52.78 -12.67
N ASN A 44 -20.90 -52.74 -13.93
CA ASN A 44 -19.49 -52.80 -14.26
C ASN A 44 -19.03 -51.45 -14.76
N PRO A 45 -18.47 -50.60 -13.89
CA PRO A 45 -17.90 -49.35 -14.36
C PRO A 45 -16.78 -49.65 -15.35
N LEU A 46 -16.61 -48.75 -16.30
CA LEU A 46 -15.71 -48.93 -17.44
C LEU A 46 -14.30 -49.44 -17.08
N TRP A 47 -13.72 -48.89 -16.02
CA TRP A 47 -12.36 -49.21 -15.55
C TRP A 47 -12.23 -50.59 -14.91
N CYS A 48 -13.32 -51.34 -14.74
CA CYS A 48 -13.31 -52.75 -14.36
C CYS A 48 -13.19 -53.69 -15.57
N LEU A 49 -13.38 -53.19 -16.79
CA LEU A 49 -13.16 -53.95 -18.01
C LEU A 49 -11.66 -53.95 -18.34
N LYS A 50 -11.05 -55.14 -18.48
CA LYS A 50 -9.63 -55.26 -18.85
C LYS A 50 -9.45 -54.94 -20.34
N PRO A 51 -8.58 -53.98 -20.72
CA PRO A 51 -8.17 -53.81 -22.12
C PRO A 51 -7.26 -54.97 -22.59
N PRO A 52 -7.21 -55.29 -23.89
CA PRO A 52 -8.10 -54.81 -24.96
C PRO A 52 -9.52 -55.36 -24.76
N LEU A 53 -10.56 -54.64 -25.17
CA LEU A 53 -11.97 -55.01 -24.96
C LEU A 53 -12.46 -55.91 -26.12
N PRO A 54 -12.35 -57.26 -26.04
CA PRO A 54 -12.41 -58.12 -27.22
C PRO A 54 -13.77 -58.81 -27.38
N SER A 55 -14.73 -58.59 -26.48
CA SER A 55 -15.99 -59.35 -26.49
C SER A 55 -17.12 -58.57 -27.16
N PRO A 56 -17.99 -59.20 -27.96
CA PRO A 56 -19.21 -58.60 -28.45
C PRO A 56 -20.09 -58.03 -27.33
N LEU A 57 -20.08 -58.69 -26.16
CA LEU A 57 -20.81 -58.23 -24.96
C LEU A 57 -20.29 -56.88 -24.44
N SER A 58 -18.97 -56.66 -24.42
CA SER A 58 -18.41 -55.36 -24.04
C SER A 58 -18.85 -54.26 -25.00
N GLY A 59 -18.93 -54.55 -26.31
CA GLY A 59 -19.45 -53.60 -27.29
C GLY A 59 -20.87 -53.14 -26.97
N ILE A 60 -21.79 -54.07 -26.72
CA ILE A 60 -23.19 -53.73 -26.39
C ILE A 60 -23.25 -52.95 -25.06
N VAL A 61 -22.49 -53.38 -24.04
CA VAL A 61 -22.40 -52.69 -22.75
C VAL A 61 -21.92 -51.23 -22.90
N LEU A 62 -20.94 -50.99 -23.76
CA LEU A 62 -20.38 -49.65 -24.01
C LEU A 62 -21.37 -48.75 -24.75
N GLN A 63 -22.21 -49.32 -25.62
CA GLN A 63 -23.31 -48.59 -26.25
C GLN A 63 -24.36 -48.10 -25.25
N HIS A 64 -24.45 -48.67 -24.04
CA HIS A 64 -25.37 -48.18 -23.00
C HIS A 64 -24.79 -47.02 -22.16
N HIS A 65 -23.49 -46.72 -22.27
CA HIS A 65 -22.88 -45.63 -21.53
C HIS A 65 -23.22 -44.28 -22.17
N THR A 66 -23.91 -43.43 -21.41
CA THR A 66 -24.29 -42.07 -21.83
C THR A 66 -23.44 -40.99 -21.16
N GLU A 67 -22.74 -41.33 -20.08
CA GLU A 67 -21.82 -40.44 -19.38
C GLU A 67 -20.53 -41.18 -19.08
N LEU A 68 -19.40 -40.51 -19.30
CA LEU A 68 -18.07 -41.01 -18.97
C LEU A 68 -17.32 -39.97 -18.14
N VAL A 69 -16.77 -40.41 -17.01
CA VAL A 69 -15.94 -39.57 -16.13
C VAL A 69 -14.52 -40.14 -16.08
N ILE A 70 -13.54 -39.30 -16.42
CA ILE A 70 -12.10 -39.58 -16.30
C ILE A 70 -11.64 -38.87 -15.02
N ASP A 71 -11.56 -39.60 -13.91
CA ASP A 71 -11.36 -39.01 -12.58
C ASP A 71 -9.99 -39.32 -11.98
N TYR A 72 -9.21 -38.27 -11.68
CA TYR A 72 -7.93 -38.40 -10.97
C TYR A 72 -8.11 -38.77 -9.48
N THR A 73 -9.20 -38.34 -8.85
CA THR A 73 -9.39 -38.50 -7.39
C THR A 73 -9.45 -39.96 -6.95
N HIS A 74 -9.89 -40.86 -7.84
CA HIS A 74 -10.01 -42.28 -7.57
C HIS A 74 -8.79 -43.06 -8.08
N THR A 75 -7.98 -43.61 -7.19
CA THR A 75 -6.70 -44.29 -7.53
C THR A 75 -6.85 -45.34 -8.63
N ARG A 76 -7.88 -46.21 -8.57
CA ARG A 76 -8.08 -47.21 -9.64
C ARG A 76 -8.42 -46.61 -11.01
N GLN A 77 -9.19 -45.52 -11.05
CA GLN A 77 -9.54 -44.86 -12.31
C GLN A 77 -8.31 -44.15 -12.86
N ARG A 78 -7.58 -43.43 -12.00
CA ARG A 78 -6.31 -42.80 -12.33
C ARG A 78 -5.36 -43.79 -13.00
N THR A 79 -5.05 -44.91 -12.36
CA THR A 79 -4.16 -45.93 -12.93
C THR A 79 -4.68 -46.49 -14.27
N PHE A 80 -5.99 -46.73 -14.37
CA PHE A 80 -6.62 -47.19 -15.62
C PHE A 80 -6.42 -46.18 -16.76
N TRP A 81 -6.70 -44.89 -16.53
CA TRP A 81 -6.60 -43.85 -17.55
C TRP A 81 -5.16 -43.47 -17.91
N GLU A 82 -4.24 -43.52 -16.95
CA GLU A 82 -2.81 -43.23 -17.19
C GLU A 82 -2.14 -44.34 -18.01
N THR A 83 -2.56 -45.59 -17.81
CA THR A 83 -2.03 -46.75 -18.55
C THR A 83 -2.69 -46.93 -19.92
N MET A 84 -3.90 -46.42 -20.12
CA MET A 84 -4.59 -46.46 -21.42
C MET A 84 -3.80 -45.71 -22.51
N SER A 85 -3.70 -46.33 -23.69
CA SER A 85 -3.11 -45.67 -24.86
C SER A 85 -4.17 -44.80 -25.58
N PRO A 86 -3.78 -43.71 -26.26
CA PRO A 86 -4.72 -42.93 -27.07
C PRO A 86 -5.43 -43.78 -28.15
N GLN A 87 -4.75 -44.75 -28.77
CA GLN A 87 -5.35 -45.64 -29.75
C GLN A 87 -6.47 -46.50 -29.14
N THR A 88 -6.21 -47.11 -27.98
CA THR A 88 -7.24 -47.88 -27.24
C THR A 88 -8.40 -46.99 -26.81
N ALA A 89 -8.14 -45.73 -26.45
CA ALA A 89 -9.16 -44.75 -26.11
C ALA A 89 -10.01 -44.37 -27.34
N TYR A 90 -9.42 -44.29 -28.52
CA TYR A 90 -10.14 -44.10 -29.78
C TYR A 90 -11.07 -45.27 -30.10
N GLU A 91 -10.57 -46.50 -30.04
CA GLU A 91 -11.37 -47.73 -30.23
C GLU A 91 -12.52 -47.84 -29.23
N LEU A 92 -12.25 -47.47 -27.97
CA LEU A 92 -13.26 -47.40 -26.93
C LEU A 92 -14.34 -46.36 -27.29
N GLY A 93 -13.93 -45.18 -27.77
CA GLY A 93 -14.83 -44.14 -28.26
C GLY A 93 -15.75 -44.67 -29.35
N GLN A 94 -15.21 -45.41 -30.32
CA GLN A 94 -15.98 -46.02 -31.42
C GLN A 94 -17.12 -46.93 -30.94
N GLN A 95 -16.94 -47.59 -29.78
CA GLN A 95 -17.96 -48.46 -29.20
C GLN A 95 -19.00 -47.69 -28.38
N MET A 96 -18.65 -46.52 -27.87
CA MET A 96 -19.52 -45.66 -27.05
C MET A 96 -20.44 -44.77 -27.90
N ILE A 97 -21.17 -45.34 -28.85
CA ILE A 97 -21.97 -44.54 -29.78
C ILE A 97 -23.04 -43.72 -29.07
N ASN A 98 -23.54 -44.07 -27.88
CA ASN A 98 -24.55 -43.28 -27.15
C ASN A 98 -23.99 -42.30 -26.12
N LEU A 99 -22.68 -42.03 -26.12
CA LEU A 99 -22.08 -41.06 -25.21
C LEU A 99 -22.73 -39.67 -25.39
N LYS A 100 -23.19 -39.09 -24.28
CA LYS A 100 -23.81 -37.74 -24.20
C LYS A 100 -22.99 -36.77 -23.38
N CYS A 101 -22.22 -37.24 -22.40
CA CYS A 101 -21.43 -36.38 -21.53
C CYS A 101 -20.04 -37.00 -21.29
N LEU A 102 -19.00 -36.19 -21.44
CA LEU A 102 -17.63 -36.55 -21.10
C LEU A 102 -17.07 -35.54 -20.09
N ILE A 103 -16.70 -36.01 -18.91
CA ILE A 103 -16.16 -35.18 -17.83
C ILE A 103 -14.73 -35.63 -17.53
N ARG A 104 -13.77 -34.71 -17.55
CA ARG A 104 -12.38 -34.95 -17.17
C ARG A 104 -12.06 -34.19 -15.90
N ARG A 105 -11.82 -34.91 -14.81
CA ARG A 105 -11.37 -34.38 -13.53
C ARG A 105 -9.86 -34.56 -13.37
N PHE A 106 -9.09 -33.50 -13.61
CA PHE A 106 -7.63 -33.52 -13.58
C PHE A 106 -7.09 -32.89 -12.29
N PRO A 107 -5.90 -33.29 -11.82
CA PRO A 107 -5.41 -32.85 -10.52
C PRO A 107 -5.03 -31.38 -10.50
N ARG A 108 -5.18 -30.76 -9.33
CA ARG A 108 -4.74 -29.41 -8.99
C ARG A 108 -4.07 -29.43 -7.62
N THR A 109 -3.01 -28.64 -7.43
CA THR A 109 -2.41 -28.46 -6.11
C THR A 109 -3.40 -27.77 -5.16
N PRO A 110 -3.28 -27.97 -3.83
CA PRO A 110 -3.95 -27.10 -2.88
C PRO A 110 -3.40 -25.67 -3.02
N ASP A 111 -4.13 -24.71 -2.44
CA ASP A 111 -3.67 -23.34 -2.33
C ASP A 111 -2.43 -23.26 -1.42
N GLY A 112 -1.38 -22.57 -1.85
CA GLY A 112 -0.12 -22.47 -1.11
C GLY A 112 0.63 -23.80 -0.96
N ALA A 113 0.46 -24.73 -1.93
CA ALA A 113 1.19 -25.99 -1.94
C ALA A 113 2.72 -25.78 -1.97
N GLU A 114 3.48 -26.80 -1.60
CA GLU A 114 4.95 -26.75 -1.58
C GLU A 114 5.52 -26.23 -2.93
N GLY A 115 6.25 -25.12 -2.86
CA GLY A 115 6.82 -24.42 -4.02
C GLY A 115 5.92 -23.34 -4.64
N LEU A 116 4.75 -23.05 -4.05
CA LEU A 116 3.83 -21.99 -4.47
C LEU A 116 3.56 -21.02 -3.32
N GLU A 117 3.37 -19.74 -3.64
CA GLU A 117 2.96 -18.73 -2.67
C GLU A 117 1.49 -18.96 -2.25
N ALA A 118 1.12 -18.51 -1.04
CA ALA A 118 -0.27 -18.53 -0.60
C ALA A 118 -1.16 -17.73 -1.56
N GLY A 119 -2.32 -18.28 -1.93
CA GLY A 119 -3.22 -17.77 -2.97
C GLY A 119 -2.96 -18.36 -4.37
N LEU A 120 -1.86 -19.11 -4.57
CA LEU A 120 -1.52 -19.72 -5.85
C LEU A 120 -1.72 -21.23 -5.86
N HIS A 121 -2.18 -21.74 -6.99
CA HIS A 121 -2.31 -23.16 -7.28
C HIS A 121 -1.91 -23.46 -8.73
N TYR A 122 -1.46 -24.68 -8.99
CA TYR A 122 -1.13 -25.18 -10.32
C TYR A 122 -2.03 -26.38 -10.66
N ALA A 123 -2.46 -26.51 -11.91
CA ALA A 123 -3.31 -27.61 -12.35
C ALA A 123 -2.64 -28.40 -13.47
N ALA A 124 -2.66 -29.74 -13.39
CA ALA A 124 -2.11 -30.62 -14.41
C ALA A 124 -3.12 -30.86 -15.53
N ALA A 125 -3.57 -29.79 -16.19
CA ALA A 125 -4.62 -29.90 -17.17
C ALA A 125 -4.15 -30.41 -18.56
N GLY A 126 -2.93 -30.96 -18.66
CA GLY A 126 -2.49 -31.92 -19.68
C GLY A 126 -2.71 -33.41 -19.32
N TRP A 127 -2.92 -33.77 -18.05
CA TRP A 127 -3.15 -35.16 -17.59
C TRP A 127 -4.29 -35.89 -18.33
N CYS A 128 -4.00 -36.96 -19.07
CA CYS A 128 -4.96 -37.71 -19.88
C CYS A 128 -5.70 -36.90 -20.96
N ARG A 129 -5.16 -35.74 -21.39
CA ARG A 129 -5.76 -34.93 -22.46
C ARG A 129 -5.87 -35.69 -23.79
N GLY A 130 -4.82 -36.42 -24.18
CA GLY A 130 -4.81 -37.21 -25.41
C GLY A 130 -5.87 -38.32 -25.42
N ILE A 131 -6.18 -38.88 -24.25
CA ILE A 131 -7.24 -39.89 -24.07
C ILE A 131 -8.62 -39.28 -24.32
N VAL A 132 -8.87 -38.06 -23.82
CA VAL A 132 -10.14 -37.34 -24.05
C VAL A 132 -10.35 -37.07 -25.52
N VAL A 133 -9.34 -36.52 -26.20
CA VAL A 133 -9.40 -36.24 -27.64
C VAL A 133 -9.68 -37.51 -28.43
N ALA A 134 -8.94 -38.58 -28.16
CA ALA A 134 -9.11 -39.86 -28.83
C ALA A 134 -10.52 -40.45 -28.62
N LEU A 135 -11.06 -40.40 -27.39
CA LEU A 135 -12.42 -40.85 -27.09
C LEU A 135 -13.48 -40.09 -27.89
N VAL A 136 -13.35 -38.77 -28.00
CA VAL A 136 -14.30 -37.93 -28.74
C VAL A 136 -14.25 -38.23 -30.23
N GLU A 137 -13.05 -38.32 -30.82
CA GLU A 137 -12.87 -38.63 -32.24
C GLU A 137 -13.34 -40.05 -32.57
N GLY A 138 -12.99 -41.02 -31.72
CA GLY A 138 -13.47 -42.39 -31.81
C GLY A 138 -15.00 -42.44 -31.75
N HIS A 139 -15.61 -41.71 -30.81
CA HIS A 139 -17.06 -41.62 -30.70
C HIS A 139 -17.74 -41.10 -31.97
N VAL A 140 -17.20 -40.04 -32.58
CA VAL A 140 -17.71 -39.50 -33.86
C VAL A 140 -17.62 -40.55 -34.95
N MET A 141 -16.48 -41.24 -35.07
CA MET A 141 -16.31 -42.31 -36.06
C MET A 141 -17.26 -43.49 -35.81
N GLY A 142 -17.40 -43.93 -34.56
CA GLY A 142 -18.31 -45.03 -34.20
C GLY A 142 -19.77 -44.71 -34.51
N ARG A 143 -20.18 -43.46 -34.24
CA ARG A 143 -21.49 -42.92 -34.62
C ARG A 143 -21.70 -42.97 -36.13
N GLN A 144 -20.73 -42.49 -36.90
CA GLN A 144 -20.80 -42.49 -38.36
C GLN A 144 -20.98 -43.92 -38.90
N LEU A 145 -20.13 -44.86 -38.47
CA LEU A 145 -20.20 -46.26 -38.87
C LEU A 145 -21.54 -46.92 -38.48
N ALA A 146 -22.07 -46.61 -37.30
CA ALA A 146 -23.36 -47.12 -36.88
C ALA A 146 -24.52 -46.58 -37.74
N ARG A 147 -24.48 -45.31 -38.16
CA ARG A 147 -25.46 -44.75 -39.11
C ARG A 147 -25.37 -45.41 -40.47
N ASP A 148 -24.16 -45.57 -40.99
CA ASP A 148 -23.94 -46.18 -42.31
C ASP A 148 -24.44 -47.63 -42.33
N LYS A 149 -24.32 -48.35 -41.21
CA LYS A 149 -24.85 -49.70 -41.02
C LYS A 149 -26.38 -49.77 -40.95
N GLU A 150 -27.03 -48.80 -40.30
CA GLU A 150 -28.50 -48.75 -40.19
C GLU A 150 -29.17 -48.18 -41.45
N GLY A 151 -28.42 -47.52 -42.33
CA GLY A 151 -28.88 -46.96 -43.58
C GLY A 151 -29.57 -45.59 -43.43
N PRO A 152 -29.93 -44.95 -44.56
CA PRO A 152 -30.42 -43.57 -44.57
C PRO A 152 -31.79 -43.36 -43.89
N LEU A 153 -32.54 -44.44 -43.63
CA LEU A 153 -33.81 -44.41 -42.90
C LEU A 153 -33.64 -44.46 -41.38
N THR A 154 -32.40 -44.49 -40.85
CA THR A 154 -32.17 -44.48 -39.41
C THR A 154 -32.73 -43.21 -38.76
N THR A 155 -33.37 -43.38 -37.60
CA THR A 155 -33.78 -42.28 -36.73
C THR A 155 -32.63 -41.78 -35.84
N MET A 156 -31.44 -42.38 -35.96
CA MET A 156 -30.29 -42.04 -35.14
C MET A 156 -29.72 -40.67 -35.54
N SER A 157 -29.61 -39.78 -34.54
CA SER A 157 -29.03 -38.45 -34.73
C SER A 157 -27.56 -38.51 -35.14
N GLU A 158 -27.13 -37.52 -35.93
CA GLU A 158 -25.77 -37.40 -36.46
C GLU A 158 -24.70 -37.42 -35.37
N GLY A 159 -24.97 -36.83 -34.21
CA GLY A 159 -24.13 -36.94 -33.02
C GLY A 159 -24.96 -37.18 -31.76
N SER A 160 -24.30 -37.58 -30.67
CA SER A 160 -24.94 -37.64 -29.35
C SER A 160 -24.18 -36.96 -28.23
N LEU A 161 -22.88 -36.68 -28.37
CA LEU A 161 -22.12 -35.99 -27.35
C LEU A 161 -22.66 -34.56 -27.18
N LYS A 162 -23.29 -34.27 -26.04
CA LYS A 162 -23.96 -33.01 -25.72
C LYS A 162 -23.12 -32.07 -24.86
N SER A 163 -22.25 -32.61 -24.01
CA SER A 163 -21.47 -31.85 -23.04
C SER A 163 -20.05 -32.40 -22.90
N LEU A 164 -19.08 -31.50 -22.86
CA LEU A 164 -17.68 -31.76 -22.56
C LEU A 164 -17.26 -30.89 -21.36
N ALA A 165 -16.80 -31.48 -20.28
CA ALA A 165 -16.43 -30.75 -19.06
C ALA A 165 -15.02 -31.09 -18.59
N PHE A 166 -14.30 -30.08 -18.16
CA PHE A 166 -12.97 -30.14 -17.58
C PHE A 166 -13.06 -29.57 -16.17
N GLU A 167 -12.74 -30.38 -15.17
CA GLU A 167 -12.93 -30.03 -13.77
C GLU A 167 -11.59 -30.17 -13.03
N PRO A 168 -11.07 -29.10 -12.39
CA PRO A 168 -9.90 -29.23 -11.55
C PRO A 168 -10.30 -29.89 -10.23
N VAL A 169 -9.53 -30.86 -9.77
CA VAL A 169 -9.75 -31.47 -8.46
C VAL A 169 -8.55 -31.21 -7.55
N PRO A 170 -8.72 -30.53 -6.40
CA PRO A 170 -7.62 -30.32 -5.46
C PRO A 170 -7.19 -31.66 -4.87
N VAL A 171 -5.91 -32.00 -4.99
CA VAL A 171 -5.34 -33.23 -4.45
C VAL A 171 -4.41 -32.86 -3.31
N ARG A 172 -4.67 -33.43 -2.14
CA ARG A 172 -3.80 -33.25 -0.97
C ARG A 172 -2.42 -33.85 -1.29
N ASP A 173 -1.39 -33.24 -0.74
CA ASP A 173 -0.01 -33.76 -0.79
C ASP A 173 0.64 -33.77 -2.18
N ILE A 174 0.10 -33.04 -3.17
CA ILE A 174 0.76 -32.80 -4.46
C ILE A 174 1.45 -31.44 -4.48
N GLY A 175 2.78 -31.45 -4.56
CA GLY A 175 3.62 -30.26 -4.78
C GLY A 175 3.79 -29.90 -6.27
N LEU A 176 4.50 -28.79 -6.53
CA LEU A 176 4.66 -28.23 -7.88
C LEU A 176 5.40 -29.16 -8.87
N GLN A 177 6.35 -29.98 -8.40
CA GLN A 177 7.10 -30.87 -9.29
C GLN A 177 6.24 -32.05 -9.78
N GLU A 178 5.49 -32.67 -8.87
CA GLU A 178 4.64 -33.80 -9.21
C GLU A 178 3.50 -33.38 -10.14
N ILE A 179 2.87 -32.22 -9.89
CA ILE A 179 1.81 -31.72 -10.77
C ILE A 179 2.32 -31.44 -12.19
N ARG A 180 3.56 -30.95 -12.36
CA ARG A 180 4.20 -30.78 -13.68
C ARG A 180 4.50 -32.11 -14.38
N ARG A 181 4.83 -33.15 -13.61
CA ARG A 181 4.99 -34.51 -14.16
C ARG A 181 3.66 -35.06 -14.66
N LEU A 182 2.61 -34.94 -13.84
CA LEU A 182 1.25 -35.38 -14.18
C LEU A 182 0.72 -34.68 -15.43
N ASP A 183 1.07 -33.41 -15.62
CA ASP A 183 0.68 -32.60 -16.78
C ASP A 183 1.13 -33.20 -18.12
N LYS A 184 2.23 -33.97 -18.12
CA LYS A 184 2.78 -34.62 -19.32
C LYS A 184 2.23 -36.03 -19.56
N ILE A 185 1.50 -36.61 -18.60
CA ILE A 185 1.02 -37.99 -18.73
C ILE A 185 -0.12 -38.05 -19.74
N ARG A 186 0.14 -38.72 -20.88
CA ARG A 186 -0.83 -38.88 -21.98
C ARG A 186 -1.42 -37.56 -22.44
N SER A 187 -0.60 -36.51 -22.47
CA SER A 187 -1.00 -35.16 -22.88
C SER A 187 -1.11 -35.01 -24.40
N GLU A 188 -0.39 -35.85 -25.15
CA GLU A 188 -0.36 -35.85 -26.60
C GLU A 188 -1.52 -36.68 -27.16
N PRO A 189 -2.38 -36.09 -28.01
CA PRO A 189 -3.42 -36.82 -28.70
C PRO A 189 -2.81 -37.73 -29.81
N PRO A 190 -3.58 -38.72 -30.32
CA PRO A 190 -3.09 -39.61 -31.39
C PRO A 190 -2.65 -38.80 -32.62
N ALA A 191 -1.64 -39.23 -33.38
CA ALA A 191 -1.36 -38.61 -34.67
C ALA A 191 -2.59 -38.80 -35.59
N VAL A 192 -3.17 -37.70 -36.08
CA VAL A 192 -4.34 -37.71 -36.95
C VAL A 192 -3.93 -37.28 -38.35
N ASP A 193 -4.53 -37.92 -39.36
CA ASP A 193 -4.46 -37.45 -40.74
C ASP A 193 -5.21 -36.11 -40.85
N PRO A 194 -4.54 -35.00 -41.18
CA PRO A 194 -5.14 -33.66 -41.18
C PRO A 194 -6.36 -33.48 -42.09
N LEU A 195 -6.68 -34.47 -42.94
CA LEU A 195 -7.75 -34.40 -43.93
C LEU A 195 -9.16 -34.67 -43.38
N GLN A 196 -9.32 -35.24 -42.18
CA GLN A 196 -10.65 -35.62 -41.68
C GLN A 196 -11.23 -34.59 -40.71
N SER A 197 -12.22 -33.81 -41.16
CA SER A 197 -13.00 -32.93 -40.29
C SER A 197 -13.85 -33.73 -39.30
N ILE A 198 -13.79 -33.40 -38.01
CA ILE A 198 -14.56 -34.06 -36.95
C ILE A 198 -15.80 -33.23 -36.65
N ASN A 199 -17.00 -33.70 -37.05
CA ASN A 199 -18.24 -32.99 -36.77
C ASN A 199 -18.88 -33.43 -35.44
N LEU A 200 -19.19 -32.47 -34.57
CA LEU A 200 -19.82 -32.64 -33.26
C LEU A 200 -21.16 -31.89 -33.21
N PRO A 201 -22.17 -32.27 -34.01
CA PRO A 201 -23.40 -31.50 -34.20
C PRO A 201 -24.33 -31.54 -32.98
N ALA A 202 -24.09 -32.44 -32.02
CA ALA A 202 -24.87 -32.51 -30.78
C ALA A 202 -24.23 -31.76 -29.61
N LEU A 203 -22.97 -31.31 -29.74
CA LEU A 203 -22.21 -30.73 -28.63
C LEU A 203 -22.68 -29.31 -28.36
N THR A 204 -23.46 -29.15 -27.30
CA THR A 204 -24.12 -27.89 -26.92
C THR A 204 -23.42 -27.16 -25.78
N GLU A 205 -22.61 -27.84 -24.98
CA GLU A 205 -21.99 -27.28 -23.79
C GLU A 205 -20.52 -27.71 -23.64
N VAL A 206 -19.63 -26.75 -23.40
CA VAL A 206 -18.24 -26.98 -23.04
C VAL A 206 -17.91 -26.20 -21.75
N LYS A 207 -17.33 -26.86 -20.75
CA LYS A 207 -16.99 -26.28 -19.43
C LYS A 207 -15.53 -26.49 -19.06
N GLY A 208 -14.92 -25.49 -18.43
CA GLY A 208 -13.60 -25.55 -17.78
C GLY A 208 -12.43 -25.69 -18.75
N VAL A 209 -12.57 -25.16 -19.96
CA VAL A 209 -11.59 -25.31 -21.06
C VAL A 209 -10.17 -24.94 -20.63
N ASN A 210 -10.02 -24.03 -19.67
CA ASN A 210 -8.73 -23.55 -19.24
C ASN A 210 -8.49 -23.64 -17.73
N HIS A 211 -7.33 -24.17 -17.39
CA HIS A 211 -6.68 -23.92 -16.11
C HIS A 211 -5.25 -23.47 -16.39
N LYS A 212 -4.77 -22.51 -15.60
CA LYS A 212 -3.41 -21.96 -15.69
C LYS A 212 -2.39 -23.08 -15.91
N GLY A 213 -1.69 -23.06 -17.05
CA GLY A 213 -0.63 -24.00 -17.40
C GLY A 213 -0.91 -24.88 -18.62
N VAL A 214 -2.14 -24.91 -19.15
CA VAL A 214 -2.42 -25.63 -20.41
C VAL A 214 -2.37 -24.67 -21.57
N ASN A 215 -1.82 -25.15 -22.68
CA ASN A 215 -2.04 -24.59 -24.01
C ASN A 215 -3.13 -25.40 -24.75
N PRO A 216 -4.43 -25.12 -24.57
CA PRO A 216 -5.54 -25.70 -25.31
C PRO A 216 -5.44 -25.65 -26.83
N ARG A 217 -4.53 -24.85 -27.44
CA ARG A 217 -4.23 -25.00 -28.87
C ARG A 217 -3.94 -26.48 -29.18
N SER A 218 -3.22 -27.19 -28.31
CA SER A 218 -2.90 -28.59 -28.55
C SER A 218 -4.10 -29.56 -28.51
N MET A 219 -5.27 -29.16 -28.00
CA MET A 219 -6.41 -30.09 -27.87
C MET A 219 -7.24 -30.18 -29.15
N ILE A 220 -7.46 -29.06 -29.84
CA ILE A 220 -8.38 -28.98 -31.00
C ILE A 220 -7.70 -28.34 -32.22
N ASP A 221 -6.71 -27.49 -32.01
CA ASP A 221 -6.09 -26.78 -33.12
C ASP A 221 -5.41 -27.78 -34.07
N GLY A 222 -5.64 -27.59 -35.36
CA GLY A 222 -5.22 -28.52 -36.42
C GLY A 222 -6.02 -29.83 -36.54
N ARG A 223 -7.07 -30.07 -35.72
CA ARG A 223 -7.89 -31.30 -35.79
C ARG A 223 -9.22 -31.14 -36.53
N GLY A 224 -9.56 -29.93 -36.97
CA GLY A 224 -10.76 -29.69 -37.78
C GLY A 224 -12.08 -30.01 -37.07
N TRP A 225 -12.16 -29.85 -35.75
CA TRP A 225 -13.41 -30.06 -35.02
C TRP A 225 -14.44 -28.98 -35.39
N ALA A 226 -15.63 -29.40 -35.84
CA ALA A 226 -16.77 -28.55 -36.11
C ALA A 226 -17.85 -28.74 -35.04
N ILE A 227 -18.24 -27.66 -34.35
CA ILE A 227 -19.16 -27.69 -33.21
C ILE A 227 -20.36 -26.74 -33.47
N PRO A 228 -21.16 -26.98 -34.52
CA PRO A 228 -22.17 -26.01 -35.01
C PRO A 228 -23.27 -25.72 -33.99
N ALA A 229 -23.58 -26.66 -33.10
CA ALA A 229 -24.64 -26.54 -32.11
C ALA A 229 -24.18 -26.01 -30.75
N LEU A 230 -22.94 -25.52 -30.62
CA LEU A 230 -22.40 -25.05 -29.35
C LEU A 230 -23.19 -23.85 -28.81
N GLN A 231 -23.93 -24.05 -27.72
CA GLN A 231 -24.76 -23.03 -27.08
C GLN A 231 -24.06 -22.38 -25.88
N ARG A 232 -23.22 -23.12 -25.16
CA ARG A 232 -22.66 -22.69 -23.88
C ARG A 232 -21.17 -22.97 -23.82
N VAL A 233 -20.39 -21.93 -23.60
CA VAL A 233 -18.98 -22.04 -23.23
C VAL A 233 -18.83 -21.40 -21.86
N ARG A 234 -18.30 -22.17 -20.90
CA ARG A 234 -18.02 -21.68 -19.55
C ARG A 234 -16.59 -21.97 -19.15
N ASP A 235 -15.91 -20.94 -18.68
CA ASP A 235 -14.58 -20.98 -18.14
C ASP A 235 -14.49 -20.00 -16.97
N GLU A 236 -13.91 -20.47 -15.86
CA GLU A 236 -13.88 -19.75 -14.58
C GLU A 236 -12.48 -19.28 -14.21
N CYS A 237 -11.43 -19.69 -14.94
CA CYS A 237 -10.04 -19.33 -14.64
C CYS A 237 -9.49 -18.36 -15.68
N THR A 238 -8.59 -17.45 -15.32
CA THR A 238 -7.96 -16.45 -16.22
C THR A 238 -7.46 -17.06 -17.53
N VAL A 239 -7.96 -16.59 -18.68
CA VAL A 239 -7.84 -17.24 -19.98
C VAL A 239 -7.00 -16.41 -20.92
N GLU A 240 -6.12 -17.09 -21.65
CA GLU A 240 -5.60 -16.62 -22.94
C GLU A 240 -6.65 -16.94 -24.00
N MET A 241 -7.12 -15.92 -24.72
CA MET A 241 -8.17 -15.97 -25.75
C MET A 241 -8.04 -17.17 -26.72
N GLU A 242 -6.80 -17.55 -27.04
CA GLU A 242 -6.41 -18.67 -27.90
C GLU A 242 -7.04 -20.01 -27.52
N HIS A 243 -7.45 -20.18 -26.26
CA HIS A 243 -7.97 -21.44 -25.77
C HIS A 243 -9.44 -21.66 -26.06
N VAL A 244 -10.21 -20.58 -26.19
CA VAL A 244 -11.65 -20.63 -26.45
C VAL A 244 -11.93 -20.60 -27.95
N LYS A 245 -11.06 -19.92 -28.71
CA LYS A 245 -11.17 -19.72 -30.16
C LYS A 245 -11.51 -21.00 -30.93
N PRO A 246 -10.83 -22.15 -30.76
CA PRO A 246 -11.14 -23.37 -31.52
C PRO A 246 -12.55 -23.93 -31.32
N PHE A 247 -13.19 -23.64 -30.18
CA PHE A 247 -14.54 -24.15 -29.91
C PHE A 247 -15.62 -23.30 -30.55
N ILE A 248 -15.40 -21.99 -30.66
CA ILE A 248 -16.40 -21.05 -31.14
C ILE A 248 -16.28 -20.77 -32.64
N THR A 249 -15.13 -21.01 -33.27
CA THR A 249 -14.92 -20.76 -34.71
C THR A 249 -15.91 -21.45 -35.62
N THR A 250 -16.53 -22.54 -35.16
CA THR A 250 -17.49 -23.33 -35.95
C THR A 250 -18.91 -23.27 -35.43
N THR A 251 -19.16 -22.53 -34.33
CA THR A 251 -20.51 -22.42 -33.74
C THR A 251 -21.45 -21.55 -34.56
N ARG A 252 -22.74 -21.88 -34.52
CA ARG A 252 -23.84 -21.09 -35.11
C ARG A 252 -24.98 -20.80 -34.13
N CYS A 253 -24.85 -21.21 -32.88
CA CYS A 253 -25.96 -21.22 -31.92
C CYS A 253 -25.54 -20.72 -30.53
N LEU A 254 -24.53 -19.86 -30.42
CA LEU A 254 -24.00 -19.45 -29.12
C LEU A 254 -25.06 -18.67 -28.32
N VAL A 255 -25.42 -19.18 -27.15
CA VAL A 255 -26.43 -18.59 -26.24
C VAL A 255 -25.76 -17.94 -25.03
N LYS A 256 -24.74 -18.58 -24.45
CA LYS A 256 -24.03 -18.08 -23.28
C LYS A 256 -22.53 -18.27 -23.45
N MET A 257 -21.80 -17.19 -23.33
CA MET A 257 -20.36 -17.20 -23.25
C MET A 257 -19.96 -16.63 -21.89
N ARG A 258 -19.35 -17.47 -21.07
CA ARG A 258 -18.74 -17.07 -19.80
C ARG A 258 -17.29 -17.47 -19.86
N VAL A 259 -16.46 -16.54 -20.30
CA VAL A 259 -15.01 -16.60 -20.29
C VAL A 259 -14.51 -15.55 -19.29
N PRO A 260 -13.22 -15.57 -18.93
CA PRO A 260 -12.60 -14.52 -18.14
C PRO A 260 -12.76 -13.14 -18.76
N SER A 261 -12.51 -12.14 -17.94
CA SER A 261 -12.57 -10.75 -18.33
C SER A 261 -11.60 -10.46 -19.49
N LEU A 262 -12.13 -10.24 -20.69
CA LEU A 262 -11.34 -9.85 -21.87
C LEU A 262 -11.47 -8.36 -22.11
N THR A 263 -10.41 -7.75 -22.65
CA THR A 263 -10.50 -6.36 -23.11
C THR A 263 -11.48 -6.25 -24.29
N PRO A 264 -12.08 -5.08 -24.59
CA PRO A 264 -12.97 -4.96 -25.73
C PRO A 264 -12.35 -5.42 -27.06
N PRO A 265 -11.09 -5.07 -27.41
CA PRO A 265 -10.44 -5.60 -28.62
C PRO A 265 -10.30 -7.13 -28.62
N GLN A 266 -9.86 -7.73 -27.51
CA GLN A 266 -9.73 -9.19 -27.38
C GLN A 266 -11.08 -9.90 -27.52
N MET A 267 -12.14 -9.33 -26.94
CA MET A 267 -13.49 -9.87 -27.07
C MET A 267 -13.98 -9.76 -28.52
N ALA A 268 -13.70 -8.64 -29.19
CA ALA A 268 -14.04 -8.44 -30.60
C ALA A 268 -13.33 -9.46 -31.48
N GLU A 269 -12.02 -9.65 -31.31
CA GLU A 269 -11.21 -10.64 -32.02
C GLU A 269 -11.73 -12.07 -31.80
N LEU A 270 -12.04 -12.43 -30.55
CA LEU A 270 -12.58 -13.75 -30.22
C LEU A 270 -13.90 -14.00 -30.96
N LEU A 271 -14.83 -13.04 -30.92
CA LEU A 271 -16.13 -13.16 -31.60
C LEU A 271 -16.00 -13.07 -33.11
N ASP A 272 -14.97 -12.39 -33.63
CA ASP A 272 -14.74 -12.28 -35.06
C ASP A 272 -14.37 -13.62 -35.70
N CYS A 273 -13.86 -14.55 -34.89
CA CYS A 273 -13.59 -15.92 -35.30
C CYS A 273 -14.86 -16.71 -35.66
N ILE A 274 -16.05 -16.26 -35.25
CA ILE A 274 -17.33 -16.87 -35.63
C ILE A 274 -17.66 -16.42 -37.06
N PRO A 275 -17.91 -17.34 -38.01
CA PRO A 275 -18.11 -16.99 -39.40
C PRO A 275 -19.36 -16.13 -39.59
N LEU A 276 -19.26 -15.11 -40.44
CA LEU A 276 -20.43 -14.38 -40.93
C LEU A 276 -21.27 -15.32 -41.79
N GLU A 277 -22.60 -15.28 -41.61
CA GLU A 277 -23.48 -16.01 -42.53
C GLU A 277 -23.42 -15.39 -43.92
N GLN A 278 -23.18 -16.22 -44.95
CA GLN A 278 -23.21 -15.77 -46.33
C GLN A 278 -24.64 -15.36 -46.70
N ARG A 279 -24.83 -14.06 -46.97
CA ARG A 279 -26.11 -13.38 -47.18
C ARG A 279 -26.93 -13.82 -48.42
N GLY A 280 -26.62 -14.97 -49.02
CA GLY A 280 -27.15 -15.40 -50.33
C GLY A 280 -27.87 -16.75 -50.39
N ALA A 281 -27.84 -17.57 -49.34
CA ALA A 281 -28.59 -18.83 -49.33
C ALA A 281 -30.03 -18.57 -48.84
N ALA A 282 -31.01 -18.70 -49.73
CA ALA A 282 -32.41 -18.25 -49.62
C ALA A 282 -33.29 -18.92 -48.52
N GLY A 283 -32.72 -19.33 -47.39
CA GLY A 283 -33.43 -19.83 -46.21
C GLY A 283 -33.29 -18.85 -45.04
N LEU A 284 -34.36 -18.74 -44.25
CA LEU A 284 -34.51 -17.90 -43.04
C LEU A 284 -33.55 -18.34 -41.91
N HIS A 285 -32.24 -18.39 -42.17
CA HIS A 285 -31.24 -18.85 -41.21
C HIS A 285 -30.96 -17.76 -40.18
N CYS A 286 -30.90 -18.18 -38.92
CA CYS A 286 -30.70 -17.32 -37.77
C CYS A 286 -29.22 -16.98 -37.66
N SER A 287 -28.90 -15.69 -37.65
CA SER A 287 -27.52 -15.22 -37.48
C SER A 287 -26.83 -15.88 -36.26
N PRO A 288 -25.51 -16.18 -36.33
CA PRO A 288 -24.82 -17.05 -35.38
C PRO A 288 -24.95 -16.63 -33.90
N LEU A 289 -25.10 -15.32 -33.65
CA LEU A 289 -25.21 -14.73 -32.32
C LEU A 289 -26.61 -14.17 -32.01
N ALA A 290 -27.63 -14.39 -32.85
CA ALA A 290 -28.99 -13.90 -32.60
C ALA A 290 -29.61 -14.45 -31.29
N LYS A 291 -29.12 -15.62 -30.85
CA LYS A 291 -29.54 -16.26 -29.59
C LYS A 291 -28.62 -15.96 -28.41
N LEU A 292 -27.58 -15.14 -28.59
CA LEU A 292 -26.66 -14.78 -27.51
C LEU A 292 -27.44 -13.99 -26.45
N ARG A 293 -27.38 -14.44 -25.19
CA ARG A 293 -28.08 -13.83 -24.05
C ARG A 293 -27.13 -13.39 -22.96
N MET A 294 -25.90 -13.89 -22.96
CA MET A 294 -24.90 -13.59 -21.93
C MET A 294 -23.53 -13.59 -22.58
N VAL A 295 -22.80 -12.50 -22.36
CA VAL A 295 -21.37 -12.39 -22.64
C VAL A 295 -20.65 -12.26 -21.31
N SER A 296 -19.41 -12.70 -21.30
CA SER A 296 -18.46 -12.57 -20.21
C SER A 296 -18.30 -11.12 -19.75
N SER A 297 -17.60 -10.96 -18.62
CA SER A 297 -17.13 -9.64 -18.22
C SER A 297 -16.24 -9.00 -19.28
N ILE A 298 -16.48 -7.72 -19.56
CA ILE A 298 -15.60 -6.89 -20.39
C ILE A 298 -14.69 -6.09 -19.46
N LYS A 299 -13.38 -6.28 -19.59
CA LYS A 299 -12.36 -5.59 -18.81
C LYS A 299 -12.07 -4.22 -19.40
N LEU A 300 -12.29 -3.14 -18.64
CA LEU A 300 -12.06 -1.75 -19.05
C LEU A 300 -10.91 -1.08 -18.29
N TYR A 301 -9.95 -1.85 -17.77
CA TYR A 301 -8.85 -1.36 -16.95
C TYR A 301 -7.49 -1.89 -17.40
N GLY A 302 -6.43 -1.12 -17.18
CA GLY A 302 -5.09 -1.39 -17.70
C GLY A 302 -5.00 -1.33 -19.23
N ILE A 303 -5.82 -0.49 -19.86
CA ILE A 303 -5.91 -0.30 -21.31
C ILE A 303 -5.94 1.21 -21.58
N GLU A 304 -5.34 1.66 -22.68
CA GLU A 304 -5.42 3.07 -23.07
C GLU A 304 -6.86 3.48 -23.44
N VAL A 305 -7.24 4.72 -23.13
CA VAL A 305 -8.61 5.23 -23.35
C VAL A 305 -9.03 5.18 -24.83
N THR A 306 -8.10 5.44 -25.74
CA THR A 306 -8.29 5.30 -27.20
C THR A 306 -8.62 3.86 -27.59
N GLU A 307 -7.81 2.90 -27.13
CA GLU A 307 -8.01 1.47 -27.38
C GLU A 307 -9.31 0.94 -26.77
N ILE A 308 -9.73 1.45 -25.60
CA ILE A 308 -11.06 1.15 -25.02
C ILE A 308 -12.17 1.60 -25.98
N ARG A 309 -12.11 2.84 -26.48
CA ARG A 309 -13.15 3.39 -27.37
C ARG A 309 -13.24 2.63 -28.68
N ASP A 310 -12.10 2.40 -29.32
CA ASP A 310 -12.04 1.71 -30.60
C ASP A 310 -12.44 0.25 -30.44
N GLY A 311 -11.92 -0.44 -29.42
CA GLY A 311 -12.30 -1.80 -29.08
C GLY A 311 -13.78 -1.97 -28.74
N ILE A 312 -14.43 -1.03 -28.05
CA ILE A 312 -15.88 -1.09 -27.79
C ILE A 312 -16.65 -0.93 -29.10
N ARG A 313 -16.23 -0.06 -30.02
CA ARG A 313 -16.89 0.09 -31.34
C ARG A 313 -16.73 -1.16 -32.19
N ASP A 314 -15.53 -1.74 -32.21
CA ASP A 314 -15.25 -2.98 -32.94
C ASP A 314 -16.03 -4.16 -32.36
N LEU A 315 -16.11 -4.25 -31.04
CA LEU A 315 -16.95 -5.24 -30.36
C LEU A 315 -18.44 -5.03 -30.67
N GLN A 316 -18.92 -3.79 -30.65
CA GLN A 316 -20.30 -3.46 -31.03
C GLN A 316 -20.59 -3.92 -32.46
N LYS A 317 -19.74 -3.56 -33.40
CA LYS A 317 -19.85 -3.91 -34.82
C LYS A 317 -19.85 -5.43 -35.00
N CYS A 318 -18.88 -6.12 -34.40
CA CYS A 318 -18.75 -7.57 -34.46
C CYS A 318 -20.00 -8.30 -33.96
N LEU A 319 -20.57 -7.85 -32.84
CA LEU A 319 -21.82 -8.41 -32.29
C LEU A 319 -23.01 -8.17 -33.22
N ILE A 320 -23.17 -6.94 -33.74
CA ILE A 320 -24.29 -6.58 -34.62
C ILE A 320 -24.23 -7.32 -35.95
N ASP A 321 -23.06 -7.35 -36.59
CA ASP A 321 -22.85 -8.01 -37.88
C ASP A 321 -23.17 -9.52 -37.82
N ARG A 322 -23.07 -10.12 -36.62
CA ARG A 322 -23.40 -11.52 -36.33
C ARG A 322 -24.80 -11.71 -35.73
N GLY A 323 -25.62 -10.66 -35.72
CA GLY A 323 -27.03 -10.66 -35.34
C GLY A 323 -27.33 -10.50 -33.85
N CYS A 324 -26.35 -10.16 -33.01
CA CYS A 324 -26.56 -9.82 -31.60
C CYS A 324 -27.02 -8.35 -31.47
N TRP A 325 -28.30 -8.11 -31.69
CA TRP A 325 -28.94 -6.79 -31.53
C TRP A 325 -30.00 -6.86 -30.43
N LYS A 326 -29.90 -5.99 -29.41
CA LYS A 326 -30.84 -5.95 -28.25
C LYS A 326 -31.12 -7.32 -27.63
N SER A 327 -30.13 -8.21 -27.63
CA SER A 327 -30.31 -9.64 -27.37
C SER A 327 -29.67 -10.10 -26.05
N LEU A 328 -28.69 -9.36 -25.53
CA LEU A 328 -28.06 -9.69 -24.25
C LEU A 328 -29.01 -9.41 -23.09
N ASN A 329 -29.23 -10.41 -22.23
CA ASN A 329 -29.97 -10.28 -20.98
C ASN A 329 -29.04 -10.07 -19.78
N LEU A 330 -27.75 -10.41 -19.92
CA LEU A 330 -26.72 -10.16 -18.92
C LEU A 330 -25.45 -9.67 -19.61
N LEU A 331 -24.96 -8.52 -19.17
CA LEU A 331 -23.65 -8.00 -19.51
C LEU A 331 -22.91 -7.70 -18.22
N SER A 332 -21.64 -8.09 -18.14
CA SER A 332 -20.76 -7.75 -17.02
C SER A 332 -19.65 -6.83 -17.52
N ILE A 333 -19.37 -5.78 -16.77
CA ILE A 333 -18.31 -4.81 -17.04
C ILE A 333 -17.40 -4.78 -15.81
N GLU A 334 -16.11 -5.04 -16.04
CA GLU A 334 -15.08 -5.03 -15.02
C GLU A 334 -14.23 -3.78 -15.17
N VAL A 335 -14.14 -2.99 -14.10
CA VAL A 335 -13.41 -1.73 -14.05
C VAL A 335 -12.53 -1.72 -12.81
N HIS A 336 -11.29 -1.26 -12.94
CA HIS A 336 -10.47 -0.94 -11.78
C HIS A 336 -10.95 0.40 -11.22
N ARG A 337 -10.88 0.58 -9.90
CA ARG A 337 -11.35 1.82 -9.27
C ARG A 337 -10.64 3.06 -9.85
N SER A 338 -9.31 3.06 -9.94
CA SER A 338 -8.55 4.18 -10.54
C SER A 338 -8.98 4.48 -11.98
N ASP A 339 -9.20 3.43 -12.76
CA ASP A 339 -9.45 3.54 -14.18
C ASP A 339 -10.89 3.94 -14.45
N CYS A 340 -11.85 3.52 -13.63
CA CYS A 340 -13.22 4.03 -13.72
C CYS A 340 -13.25 5.56 -13.61
N HIS A 341 -12.41 6.14 -12.75
CA HIS A 341 -12.33 7.59 -12.63
C HIS A 341 -11.75 8.20 -13.93
N SER A 342 -10.58 7.74 -14.37
CA SER A 342 -9.85 8.34 -15.49
C SER A 342 -10.46 8.03 -16.87
N THR A 343 -10.99 6.83 -17.08
CA THR A 343 -11.46 6.34 -18.39
C THR A 343 -12.96 6.52 -18.58
N LEU A 344 -13.79 6.30 -17.56
CA LEU A 344 -15.25 6.41 -17.68
C LEU A 344 -15.75 7.76 -17.21
N LEU A 345 -15.42 8.17 -15.98
CA LEU A 345 -15.96 9.40 -15.41
C LEU A 345 -15.23 10.66 -15.89
N ASN A 346 -14.03 10.55 -16.45
CA ASN A 346 -13.28 11.70 -16.92
C ASN A 346 -13.23 11.84 -18.45
N ASP A 347 -13.57 10.80 -19.22
CA ASP A 347 -13.68 10.86 -20.68
C ASP A 347 -15.11 10.59 -21.15
N TYR A 348 -15.84 11.68 -21.42
CA TYR A 348 -17.18 11.65 -21.94
C TYR A 348 -17.31 10.88 -23.27
N ALA A 349 -16.29 10.94 -24.13
CA ALA A 349 -16.32 10.20 -25.38
C ALA A 349 -16.35 8.69 -25.12
N THR A 350 -15.56 8.22 -24.14
CA THR A 350 -15.56 6.80 -23.73
C THR A 350 -16.88 6.40 -23.09
N PHE A 351 -17.40 7.18 -22.14
CA PHE A 351 -18.70 6.91 -21.54
C PHE A 351 -19.84 6.85 -22.58
N LYS A 352 -19.85 7.80 -23.52
CA LYS A 352 -20.85 7.84 -24.60
C LYS A 352 -20.75 6.63 -25.53
N VAL A 353 -19.54 6.19 -25.86
CA VAL A 353 -19.31 4.96 -26.64
C VAL A 353 -19.81 3.74 -25.88
N LEU A 354 -19.50 3.62 -24.58
CA LEU A 354 -19.98 2.54 -23.74
C LEU A 354 -21.52 2.53 -23.63
N ALA A 355 -22.14 3.69 -23.46
CA ALA A 355 -23.59 3.81 -23.41
C ALA A 355 -24.27 3.40 -24.72
N LYS A 356 -23.72 3.83 -25.85
CA LYS A 356 -24.22 3.41 -27.17
C LYS A 356 -24.05 1.91 -27.39
N PHE A 357 -22.94 1.34 -26.93
CA PHE A 357 -22.68 -0.09 -26.98
C PHE A 357 -23.71 -0.88 -26.17
N VAL A 358 -23.92 -0.51 -24.90
CA VAL A 358 -24.90 -1.16 -24.02
C VAL A 358 -26.30 -1.04 -24.61
N ASP A 359 -26.68 0.15 -25.08
CA ASP A 359 -27.96 0.34 -25.74
C ASP A 359 -28.09 -0.58 -26.95
N ALA A 360 -27.15 -0.59 -27.89
CA ALA A 360 -27.24 -1.38 -29.12
C ALA A 360 -27.43 -2.90 -28.87
N ILE A 361 -26.72 -3.47 -27.90
CA ILE A 361 -26.63 -4.94 -27.76
C ILE A 361 -27.53 -5.51 -26.64
N CYS A 362 -27.84 -4.72 -25.61
CA CYS A 362 -28.58 -5.21 -24.45
C CYS A 362 -30.08 -5.10 -24.67
N SER A 363 -30.82 -6.13 -24.24
CA SER A 363 -32.27 -6.06 -24.11
C SER A 363 -32.65 -4.94 -23.13
N PRO A 364 -33.82 -4.28 -23.28
CA PRO A 364 -34.32 -3.31 -22.29
C PRO A 364 -34.48 -3.90 -20.88
N LEU A 365 -34.61 -5.22 -20.77
CA LEU A 365 -34.70 -5.97 -19.51
C LEU A 365 -33.36 -6.56 -19.07
N ALA A 366 -32.27 -6.20 -19.75
CA ALA A 366 -30.96 -6.74 -19.43
C ALA A 366 -30.49 -6.29 -18.04
N THR A 367 -29.89 -7.22 -17.31
CA THR A 367 -29.15 -6.91 -16.09
C THR A 367 -27.73 -6.54 -16.47
N LEU A 368 -27.27 -5.39 -16.00
CA LEU A 368 -25.90 -4.93 -16.19
C LEU A 368 -25.15 -5.04 -14.86
N HIS A 369 -24.12 -5.88 -14.83
CA HIS A 369 -23.25 -6.04 -13.68
C HIS A 369 -22.01 -5.18 -13.84
N PHE A 370 -21.74 -4.31 -12.88
CA PHE A 370 -20.44 -3.66 -12.75
C PHE A 370 -19.66 -4.31 -11.62
N THR A 371 -18.48 -4.80 -11.95
CA THR A 371 -17.56 -5.39 -10.98
C THR A 371 -16.36 -4.47 -10.84
N VAL A 372 -16.07 -4.06 -9.61
CA VAL A 372 -14.97 -3.16 -9.29
C VAL A 372 -13.81 -3.98 -8.75
N HIS A 373 -12.65 -3.81 -9.38
CA HIS A 373 -11.39 -4.29 -8.84
C HIS A 373 -10.74 -3.15 -8.04
N SER A 374 -10.41 -3.43 -6.79
CA SER A 374 -9.58 -2.57 -5.94
C SER A 374 -8.32 -3.35 -5.57
N SER A 375 -7.14 -2.80 -5.82
CA SER A 375 -5.92 -3.38 -5.25
C SER A 375 -5.95 -3.20 -3.73
N SER A 376 -5.66 -4.28 -2.99
CA SER A 376 -5.72 -4.29 -1.52
C SER A 376 -4.68 -3.39 -0.85
N ALA A 377 -3.69 -2.89 -1.61
CA ALA A 377 -2.62 -2.03 -1.13
C ALA A 377 -2.87 -0.53 -1.37
N GLU A 378 -3.96 -0.18 -2.06
CA GLU A 378 -4.28 1.22 -2.35
C GLU A 378 -5.44 1.67 -1.45
N ASP A 379 -5.13 1.90 -0.17
CA ASP A 379 -5.88 2.89 0.65
C ASP A 379 -5.62 4.27 0.03
N ARG A 380 -6.21 4.51 -1.14
CA ARG A 380 -6.04 5.75 -1.89
C ARG A 380 -7.27 6.62 -1.71
N ASP A 381 -6.98 7.78 -1.15
CA ASP A 381 -7.60 9.07 -1.39
C ASP A 381 -8.34 9.11 -2.74
N ILE A 382 -9.65 9.34 -2.69
CA ILE A 382 -10.50 9.51 -3.87
C ILE A 382 -10.45 10.99 -4.26
N PRO A 383 -9.78 11.39 -5.35
CA PRO A 383 -9.72 12.79 -5.75
C PRO A 383 -11.12 13.29 -6.16
N LEU A 384 -11.69 14.19 -5.37
CA LEU A 384 -12.98 14.81 -5.61
C LEU A 384 -12.92 15.94 -6.64
N THR A 385 -11.86 16.72 -6.78
CA THR A 385 -11.95 17.92 -7.64
C THR A 385 -11.86 17.64 -9.12
N MET A 386 -10.95 16.76 -9.56
CA MET A 386 -10.99 16.29 -10.94
C MET A 386 -12.25 15.47 -11.21
N SER A 387 -12.71 14.68 -10.22
CA SER A 387 -13.88 13.83 -10.38
C SER A 387 -15.17 14.59 -10.37
N LEU A 388 -15.38 15.55 -9.49
CA LEU A 388 -16.67 16.19 -9.31
C LEU A 388 -16.94 17.20 -10.42
N ASN A 389 -15.97 18.02 -10.83
CA ASN A 389 -16.19 18.94 -11.95
C ASN A 389 -16.55 18.18 -13.24
N LYS A 390 -15.85 17.07 -13.51
CA LYS A 390 -16.14 16.22 -14.66
C LYS A 390 -17.41 15.40 -14.48
N LEU A 391 -17.67 14.85 -13.29
CA LEU A 391 -18.94 14.20 -12.94
C LEU A 391 -20.14 15.15 -13.06
N LEU A 392 -19.94 16.42 -12.75
CA LEU A 392 -21.00 17.41 -12.89
C LEU A 392 -21.20 17.82 -14.33
N ALA A 393 -20.15 17.80 -15.15
CA ALA A 393 -20.35 17.82 -16.60
C ALA A 393 -21.33 16.71 -17.02
N TYR A 394 -21.31 15.53 -16.38
CA TYR A 394 -22.34 14.50 -16.62
C TYR A 394 -23.74 14.88 -16.16
N THR A 395 -23.88 15.54 -15.01
CA THR A 395 -25.21 16.01 -14.55
C THR A 395 -25.76 17.14 -15.42
N LEU A 396 -24.88 17.97 -16.00
CA LEU A 396 -25.22 19.06 -16.90
C LEU A 396 -25.59 18.57 -18.31
N PHE A 397 -25.27 17.32 -18.67
CA PHE A 397 -25.65 16.81 -19.97
C PHE A 397 -27.15 16.61 -20.09
N ASP A 398 -27.67 16.98 -21.25
CA ASP A 398 -28.98 16.57 -21.72
C ASP A 398 -28.97 15.04 -21.94
N PHE A 399 -29.30 14.29 -20.89
CA PHE A 399 -29.51 12.84 -20.95
C PHE A 399 -30.57 12.46 -22.00
N GLY A 400 -31.39 13.39 -22.49
CA GLY A 400 -32.27 13.17 -23.65
C GLY A 400 -31.53 12.91 -24.95
N LYS A 401 -30.25 13.30 -25.07
CA LYS A 401 -29.37 13.00 -26.22
C LYS A 401 -28.55 11.72 -26.03
N LEU A 402 -28.57 11.14 -24.83
CA LEU A 402 -27.89 9.91 -24.51
C LEU A 402 -28.87 8.74 -24.51
N PRO A 403 -28.41 7.50 -24.72
CA PRO A 403 -29.27 6.34 -24.59
C PRO A 403 -29.88 6.24 -23.18
N ALA A 404 -31.09 5.67 -23.07
CA ALA A 404 -31.81 5.57 -21.79
C ALA A 404 -31.01 4.84 -20.69
N CYS A 405 -30.08 3.96 -21.06
CA CYS A 405 -29.20 3.27 -20.12
C CYS A 405 -28.09 4.15 -19.52
N SER A 406 -27.83 5.35 -20.07
CA SER A 406 -26.73 6.22 -19.63
C SER A 406 -26.85 6.63 -18.18
N LEU A 407 -28.03 7.03 -17.69
CA LEU A 407 -28.17 7.42 -16.29
C LEU A 407 -27.87 6.26 -15.34
N HIS A 408 -28.23 5.04 -15.73
CA HIS A 408 -27.92 3.86 -14.95
C HIS A 408 -26.44 3.47 -14.99
N LEU A 409 -25.79 3.62 -16.14
CA LEU A 409 -24.34 3.45 -16.28
C LEU A 409 -23.59 4.44 -15.38
N LEU A 410 -24.04 5.70 -15.37
CA LEU A 410 -23.47 6.73 -14.52
C LEU A 410 -23.70 6.40 -13.04
N ASN A 411 -24.92 6.02 -12.65
CA ASN A 411 -25.22 5.60 -11.28
C ASN A 411 -24.39 4.40 -10.83
N ALA A 412 -24.17 3.42 -11.71
CA ALA A 412 -23.29 2.31 -11.42
C ALA A 412 -21.85 2.80 -11.19
N ALA A 413 -21.30 3.59 -12.11
CA ALA A 413 -19.95 4.14 -11.97
C ALA A 413 -19.80 5.02 -10.71
N LEU A 414 -20.81 5.81 -10.35
CA LEU A 414 -20.84 6.65 -9.15
C LEU A 414 -20.90 5.82 -7.85
N GLN A 415 -21.67 4.72 -7.86
CA GLN A 415 -21.76 3.85 -6.69
C GLN A 415 -20.39 3.28 -6.29
N MET A 416 -19.46 3.11 -7.24
CA MET A 416 -18.06 2.75 -6.94
C MET A 416 -17.33 3.74 -6.03
N TYR A 417 -17.84 4.98 -5.96
CA TYR A 417 -17.37 6.06 -5.11
C TYR A 417 -18.36 6.39 -4.00
N ASN A 418 -19.27 5.47 -3.65
CA ASN A 418 -20.37 5.70 -2.70
C ASN A 418 -21.21 6.94 -3.02
N LEU A 419 -21.31 7.30 -4.29
CA LEU A 419 -22.15 8.37 -4.79
C LEU A 419 -23.34 7.76 -5.53
N ARG A 420 -24.49 8.44 -5.51
CA ARG A 420 -25.61 8.14 -6.40
C ARG A 420 -26.27 9.43 -6.87
N VAL A 421 -26.86 9.39 -8.06
CA VAL A 421 -27.85 10.37 -8.50
C VAL A 421 -29.20 9.89 -8.00
N GLU A 422 -29.85 10.68 -7.15
CA GLU A 422 -31.20 10.42 -6.68
C GLU A 422 -32.19 10.74 -7.80
N SER A 423 -32.53 9.72 -8.59
CA SER A 423 -33.54 9.80 -9.63
C SER A 423 -34.83 9.17 -9.13
N GLU A 424 -35.93 9.94 -9.19
CA GLU A 424 -37.26 9.47 -8.86
C GLU A 424 -37.72 8.44 -9.91
N SER A 425 -37.72 7.16 -9.53
CA SER A 425 -38.34 6.03 -10.25
C SER A 425 -37.92 5.83 -11.71
N LEU A 426 -36.87 5.03 -11.95
CA LEU A 426 -36.56 4.51 -13.28
C LEU A 426 -37.02 3.05 -13.45
N PRO A 427 -37.58 2.67 -14.62
CA PRO A 427 -38.20 1.36 -14.85
C PRO A 427 -37.23 0.19 -15.08
N ILE A 428 -35.92 0.42 -15.20
CA ILE A 428 -34.93 -0.65 -15.43
C ILE A 428 -34.38 -1.15 -14.09
N ASN A 429 -34.61 -2.44 -13.81
CA ASN A 429 -34.05 -3.14 -12.65
C ASN A 429 -32.54 -3.36 -12.84
N PHE A 430 -31.74 -2.39 -12.39
CA PHE A 430 -30.33 -2.64 -12.13
C PHE A 430 -30.22 -3.50 -10.88
N SER A 431 -29.68 -4.71 -11.02
CA SER A 431 -29.31 -5.47 -9.83
C SER A 431 -28.27 -4.64 -9.07
N PRO A 432 -28.47 -4.37 -7.77
CA PRO A 432 -27.45 -3.71 -6.96
C PRO A 432 -26.14 -4.48 -7.10
N PHE A 433 -25.00 -3.75 -7.11
CA PHE A 433 -23.66 -4.31 -7.22
C PHE A 433 -23.54 -5.66 -6.53
N THR A 434 -23.40 -6.74 -7.32
CA THR A 434 -23.02 -8.03 -6.77
C THR A 434 -21.55 -7.95 -6.43
N LYS A 435 -21.26 -7.70 -5.14
CA LYS A 435 -19.91 -7.86 -4.61
C LYS A 435 -19.43 -9.26 -5.00
N SER A 436 -18.29 -9.33 -5.68
CA SER A 436 -17.59 -10.60 -5.87
C SER A 436 -17.42 -11.22 -4.49
N ALA A 437 -17.92 -12.44 -4.29
CA ALA A 437 -18.01 -13.08 -2.98
C ALA A 437 -16.64 -13.48 -2.37
N GLY A 438 -15.53 -13.02 -2.94
CA GLY A 438 -14.17 -13.27 -2.45
C GLY A 438 -13.41 -11.98 -2.19
N ASP A 439 -12.95 -11.83 -0.95
CA ASP A 439 -11.64 -11.29 -0.56
C ASP A 439 -11.37 -9.81 -0.30
N VAL A 440 -12.32 -8.88 -0.36
CA VAL A 440 -12.05 -7.59 0.29
C VAL A 440 -13.29 -7.11 1.03
N GLN A 441 -13.24 -7.19 2.36
CA GLN A 441 -14.10 -6.36 3.20
C GLN A 441 -13.65 -4.92 2.95
N TRP A 442 -14.36 -4.20 2.09
CA TRP A 442 -14.05 -2.80 1.81
C TRP A 442 -13.97 -2.08 3.15
N SER A 443 -12.83 -1.43 3.41
CA SER A 443 -12.71 -0.57 4.58
C SER A 443 -13.87 0.44 4.50
N PRO A 444 -14.72 0.51 5.52
CA PRO A 444 -15.96 1.28 5.46
C PRO A 444 -15.73 2.79 5.47
N THR A 445 -14.47 3.23 5.56
CA THR A 445 -14.04 4.62 5.53
C THR A 445 -13.49 4.97 4.15
N CYS A 446 -14.34 5.54 3.28
CA CYS A 446 -13.82 6.22 2.10
C CYS A 446 -13.29 7.61 2.49
N HIS A 447 -12.05 7.87 2.11
CA HIS A 447 -11.42 9.18 2.22
C HIS A 447 -11.45 9.86 0.85
N TYR A 448 -12.07 11.03 0.81
CA TYR A 448 -12.22 11.86 -0.37
C TYR A 448 -11.28 13.05 -0.27
N VAL A 449 -10.64 13.44 -1.36
CA VAL A 449 -9.67 14.53 -1.37
C VAL A 449 -10.08 15.60 -2.39
N TRP A 450 -10.50 16.76 -1.89
CA TRP A 450 -10.85 17.92 -2.68
C TRP A 450 -9.62 18.78 -2.95
N THR A 451 -9.04 18.67 -4.14
CA THR A 451 -7.83 19.38 -4.55
C THR A 451 -8.15 20.67 -5.31
N ILE A 452 -8.04 21.83 -4.67
CA ILE A 452 -8.33 23.14 -5.26
C ILE A 452 -7.30 23.46 -6.34
N THR A 453 -7.78 23.75 -7.55
CA THR A 453 -6.95 24.12 -8.70
C THR A 453 -6.95 25.63 -8.96
N PRO A 454 -5.94 26.17 -9.66
CA PRO A 454 -5.91 27.57 -10.09
C PRO A 454 -7.19 27.99 -10.85
N ASP A 455 -7.66 27.15 -11.77
CA ASP A 455 -8.88 27.42 -12.56
C ASP A 455 -10.13 27.61 -11.70
N GLN A 456 -10.25 26.88 -10.58
CA GLN A 456 -11.38 27.04 -9.66
C GLN A 456 -11.32 28.38 -8.93
N LEU A 457 -10.12 28.85 -8.62
CA LEU A 457 -9.91 30.15 -8.00
C LEU A 457 -10.27 31.28 -8.97
N ASP A 458 -9.84 31.19 -10.23
CA ASP A 458 -10.08 32.22 -11.25
C ASP A 458 -11.57 32.34 -11.60
N ARG A 459 -12.28 31.21 -11.75
CA ARG A 459 -13.73 31.19 -12.02
C ARG A 459 -14.56 31.85 -10.93
N SER A 460 -14.14 31.74 -9.67
CA SER A 460 -14.88 32.33 -8.55
C SER A 460 -14.94 33.87 -8.59
N GLN A 461 -14.06 34.52 -9.37
CA GLN A 461 -13.95 35.97 -9.46
C GLN A 461 -14.72 36.57 -10.64
N GLY A 462 -15.04 35.78 -11.67
CA GLY A 462 -15.66 36.25 -12.92
C GLY A 462 -17.07 35.73 -13.13
N ALA A 463 -18.07 36.59 -12.92
CA ALA A 463 -19.47 36.47 -13.36
C ALA A 463 -20.27 35.22 -12.95
N SER A 464 -21.32 35.44 -12.14
CA SER A 464 -22.40 34.49 -11.87
C SER A 464 -23.24 34.29 -13.13
N ASP A 465 -22.89 33.32 -13.97
CA ASP A 465 -23.74 32.89 -15.07
C ASP A 465 -24.90 32.03 -14.51
N ASP A 466 -26.10 32.60 -14.47
CA ASP A 466 -27.31 32.00 -13.89
C ASP A 466 -27.77 30.72 -14.63
N SER A 467 -27.18 30.42 -15.78
CA SER A 467 -27.54 29.32 -16.68
C SER A 467 -27.18 27.92 -16.13
N ASP A 468 -26.29 27.80 -15.14
CA ASP A 468 -25.85 26.51 -14.58
C ASP A 468 -26.72 25.98 -13.41
N LYS A 469 -27.80 26.69 -13.03
CA LYS A 469 -28.65 26.31 -11.87
C LYS A 469 -29.59 25.12 -12.11
N ALA A 470 -29.77 24.66 -13.34
CA ALA A 470 -30.93 23.83 -13.71
C ALA A 470 -30.94 22.39 -13.15
N ARG A 471 -29.84 21.87 -12.57
CA ARG A 471 -29.78 20.49 -12.03
C ARG A 471 -29.00 20.33 -10.72
N MET A 472 -29.13 21.31 -9.84
CA MET A 472 -28.52 21.26 -8.50
C MET A 472 -29.36 20.40 -7.55
N ASN A 473 -28.71 19.67 -6.64
CA ASN A 473 -29.29 18.77 -5.64
C ASN A 473 -29.73 17.37 -6.11
N GLU A 474 -28.95 16.65 -6.91
CA GLU A 474 -29.24 15.25 -7.25
C GLU A 474 -28.26 14.24 -6.62
N LEU A 475 -27.07 14.68 -6.20
CA LEU A 475 -26.05 13.78 -5.67
C LEU A 475 -26.23 13.51 -4.17
N VAL A 476 -26.12 12.24 -3.79
CA VAL A 476 -26.20 11.76 -2.41
C VAL A 476 -25.05 10.79 -2.16
N LEU A 477 -24.31 10.96 -1.05
CA LEU A 477 -23.42 9.91 -0.56
C LEU A 477 -24.28 8.79 0.04
N GLU A 478 -24.05 7.56 -0.38
CA GLU A 478 -24.77 6.38 0.11
C GLU A 478 -23.80 5.28 0.52
N TRP A 479 -24.07 4.66 1.67
CA TRP A 479 -23.28 3.54 2.15
C TRP A 479 -23.64 2.25 1.40
N LEU A 480 -22.67 1.70 0.65
CA LEU A 480 -22.84 0.45 -0.09
C LEU A 480 -22.90 -0.78 0.83
N GLY A 481 -24.11 -1.05 1.32
CA GLY A 481 -24.44 -2.33 1.94
C GLY A 481 -25.02 -2.19 3.33
N ARG A 482 -26.01 -1.29 3.53
CA ARG A 482 -26.91 -1.41 4.70
C ARG A 482 -27.30 -2.89 4.79
N PRO A 483 -26.92 -3.61 5.86
CA PRO A 483 -27.37 -4.97 6.05
C PRO A 483 -28.89 -4.90 5.96
N SER A 484 -29.48 -5.69 5.07
CA SER A 484 -30.92 -5.79 4.96
C SER A 484 -31.49 -5.94 6.37
N SER A 485 -32.47 -5.09 6.67
CA SER A 485 -32.96 -4.75 8.02
C SER A 485 -33.52 -5.91 8.85
N SER A 486 -33.39 -7.17 8.39
CA SER A 486 -33.92 -8.35 9.04
C SER A 486 -33.07 -8.87 10.20
N THR A 487 -31.78 -8.53 10.32
CA THR A 487 -30.95 -9.01 11.44
C THR A 487 -30.85 -7.95 12.54
N ARG A 488 -31.85 -7.92 13.44
CA ARG A 488 -31.83 -7.18 14.72
C ARG A 488 -30.75 -7.76 15.65
N ALA A 489 -29.48 -7.46 15.39
CA ALA A 489 -28.41 -7.69 16.37
C ALA A 489 -28.22 -6.42 17.21
N ASN A 490 -28.45 -6.54 18.52
CA ASN A 490 -28.31 -5.48 19.55
C ASN A 490 -26.84 -5.08 19.82
N SER A 491 -26.03 -4.88 18.79
CA SER A 491 -24.70 -4.30 18.95
C SER A 491 -24.86 -2.79 19.18
N THR A 492 -24.67 -2.37 20.43
CA THR A 492 -24.62 -0.97 20.87
C THR A 492 -23.35 -0.24 20.40
N ASP A 493 -22.41 -0.95 19.77
CA ASP A 493 -21.11 -0.42 19.38
C ASP A 493 -21.03 -0.17 17.86
N ARG A 494 -22.09 0.44 17.31
CA ARG A 494 -22.05 1.01 15.96
C ARG A 494 -21.31 2.33 16.00
N HIS A 495 -19.98 2.29 16.14
CA HIS A 495 -19.15 3.38 15.66
C HIS A 495 -19.50 3.57 14.17
N SER A 496 -20.28 4.61 13.88
CA SER A 496 -20.80 4.82 12.54
C SER A 496 -19.64 5.16 11.64
N THR A 497 -19.23 4.21 10.82
CA THR A 497 -18.20 4.39 9.80
C THR A 497 -18.67 5.45 8.81
N GLY A 498 -18.15 6.65 8.98
CA GLY A 498 -18.46 7.81 8.15
C GLY A 498 -17.48 8.00 7.01
N PHE A 499 -17.83 8.91 6.11
CA PHE A 499 -16.91 9.41 5.10
C PHE A 499 -15.99 10.48 5.67
N SER A 500 -14.76 10.50 5.18
CA SER A 500 -13.79 11.54 5.46
C SER A 500 -13.55 12.37 4.20
N ILE A 501 -13.53 13.70 4.32
CA ILE A 501 -13.14 14.61 3.24
C ILE A 501 -11.90 15.37 3.69
N SER A 502 -10.83 15.37 2.90
CA SER A 502 -9.70 16.30 3.01
C SER A 502 -9.80 17.35 1.90
N ILE A 503 -9.46 18.59 2.19
CA ILE A 503 -9.42 19.70 1.23
C ILE A 503 -7.99 20.22 1.19
N GLU A 504 -7.39 20.24 0.02
CA GLU A 504 -5.98 20.60 -0.19
C GLU A 504 -5.77 21.39 -1.49
N CYS A 505 -4.59 22.00 -1.65
CA CYS A 505 -4.20 22.64 -2.91
C CYS A 505 -3.69 21.59 -3.89
N ALA A 506 -3.77 21.86 -5.19
CA ALA A 506 -3.06 21.07 -6.20
C ALA A 506 -1.55 20.97 -5.90
N ASP A 507 -0.98 19.80 -6.16
CA ASP A 507 0.44 19.55 -5.94
C ASP A 507 1.30 20.57 -6.70
N GLY A 508 2.32 21.11 -6.01
CA GLY A 508 3.20 22.15 -6.56
C GLY A 508 2.58 23.54 -6.67
N TRP A 509 1.33 23.74 -6.26
CA TRP A 509 0.65 25.04 -6.32
C TRP A 509 0.42 25.65 -4.94
N ALA A 510 0.89 26.88 -4.77
CA ALA A 510 0.59 27.72 -3.61
C ALA A 510 -0.28 28.90 -4.06
N PRO A 511 -1.51 29.04 -3.55
CA PRO A 511 -2.34 30.19 -3.86
C PRO A 511 -1.71 31.49 -3.31
N PRO A 512 -1.95 32.65 -3.94
CA PRO A 512 -1.60 33.94 -3.37
C PRO A 512 -2.14 34.10 -1.94
N ALA A 513 -1.40 34.77 -1.05
CA ALA A 513 -1.77 34.90 0.36
C ALA A 513 -3.14 35.59 0.58
N ASP A 514 -3.52 36.46 -0.35
CA ASP A 514 -4.77 37.22 -0.39
C ASP A 514 -5.89 36.55 -1.23
N ALA A 515 -5.64 35.36 -1.77
CA ALA A 515 -6.61 34.61 -2.56
C ALA A 515 -7.88 34.33 -1.75
N ARG A 516 -9.04 34.67 -2.33
CA ARG A 516 -10.34 34.39 -1.71
C ARG A 516 -10.65 32.89 -1.83
N PRO A 517 -10.99 32.20 -0.72
CA PRO A 517 -11.38 30.79 -0.77
C PRO A 517 -12.59 30.60 -1.70
N PRO A 518 -12.49 29.76 -2.75
CA PRO A 518 -13.59 29.54 -3.68
C PRO A 518 -14.72 28.77 -2.98
N GLU A 519 -15.97 29.17 -3.24
CA GLU A 519 -17.15 28.37 -2.92
C GLU A 519 -17.54 27.59 -4.18
N PRO A 520 -17.09 26.33 -4.33
CA PRO A 520 -17.27 25.58 -5.57
C PRO A 520 -18.76 25.37 -5.83
N PRO A 521 -19.32 25.82 -6.98
CA PRO A 521 -20.72 25.57 -7.34
C PRO A 521 -21.02 24.06 -7.40
N GLU A 522 -19.99 23.24 -7.54
CA GLU A 522 -20.07 21.80 -7.61
C GLU A 522 -20.65 21.16 -6.34
N LEU A 523 -20.45 21.79 -5.17
CA LEU A 523 -21.08 21.34 -3.93
C LEU A 523 -22.59 21.56 -3.91
N ASN A 524 -23.13 22.41 -4.78
CA ASN A 524 -24.58 22.60 -4.89
C ASN A 524 -25.27 21.40 -5.54
N ALA A 525 -24.54 20.56 -6.27
CA ALA A 525 -25.09 19.33 -6.80
C ALA A 525 -25.43 18.29 -5.71
N PHE A 526 -24.79 18.38 -4.54
CA PHE A 526 -25.17 17.55 -3.41
C PHE A 526 -26.46 18.05 -2.77
N LYS A 527 -27.36 17.09 -2.50
CA LYS A 527 -28.46 17.33 -1.58
C LYS A 527 -27.93 17.62 -0.18
N PRO A 528 -28.62 18.45 0.62
CA PRO A 528 -28.25 18.66 2.01
C PRO A 528 -28.10 17.35 2.80
N GLU A 529 -28.98 16.37 2.53
CA GLU A 529 -28.92 15.05 3.15
C GLU A 529 -27.75 14.21 2.65
N GLY A 530 -27.28 14.49 1.43
CA GLY A 530 -26.21 13.80 0.74
C GLY A 530 -24.86 13.88 1.43
N LEU A 531 -24.62 14.91 2.25
CA LEU A 531 -23.37 15.07 3.01
C LEU A 531 -23.51 14.70 4.49
N ASN A 532 -24.68 14.23 4.95
CA ASN A 532 -24.87 13.82 6.36
C ASN A 532 -23.95 12.66 6.80
N LEU A 533 -23.45 11.87 5.84
CA LEU A 533 -22.54 10.76 6.09
C LEU A 533 -21.07 11.20 6.21
N VAL A 534 -20.75 12.47 5.91
CA VAL A 534 -19.43 13.04 6.15
C VAL A 534 -19.24 13.25 7.65
N LYS A 535 -18.32 12.48 8.23
CA LYS A 535 -17.99 12.53 9.67
C LYS A 535 -16.65 13.19 9.92
N ASN A 536 -15.72 13.12 8.99
CA ASN A 536 -14.40 13.71 9.17
C ASN A 536 -14.17 14.76 8.08
N LEU A 537 -13.73 15.95 8.45
CA LEU A 537 -13.35 17.01 7.52
C LEU A 537 -11.94 17.49 7.86
N THR A 538 -11.02 17.41 6.92
CA THR A 538 -9.66 17.95 7.01
C THR A 538 -9.53 19.09 6.02
N VAL A 539 -8.97 20.23 6.43
CA VAL A 539 -8.77 21.39 5.57
C VAL A 539 -7.32 21.80 5.73
N LYS A 540 -6.49 21.53 4.72
CA LYS A 540 -5.03 21.69 4.82
C LYS A 540 -4.54 23.12 4.59
N SER A 541 -5.39 24.01 4.07
CA SER A 541 -5.01 25.39 3.73
C SER A 541 -6.20 26.33 3.84
N ARG A 542 -5.94 27.62 4.09
CA ARG A 542 -6.92 28.71 4.03
C ARG A 542 -7.77 28.70 2.76
N ILE A 543 -7.19 28.38 1.61
CA ILE A 543 -7.94 28.36 0.34
C ILE A 543 -9.06 27.31 0.36
N GLY A 544 -8.91 26.25 1.16
CA GLY A 544 -9.93 25.22 1.41
C GLY A 544 -11.17 25.69 2.15
N LEU A 545 -11.15 26.89 2.73
CA LEU A 545 -12.18 27.36 3.65
C LEU A 545 -13.56 27.54 2.98
N GLY A 546 -13.59 27.95 1.70
CA GLY A 546 -14.85 28.12 0.97
C GLY A 546 -15.56 26.80 0.74
N VAL A 547 -14.81 25.77 0.30
CA VAL A 547 -15.27 24.39 0.20
C VAL A 547 -15.75 23.86 1.56
N ALA A 548 -14.97 24.06 2.62
CA ALA A 548 -15.31 23.61 3.97
C ALA A 548 -16.62 24.25 4.47
N LYS A 549 -16.79 25.55 4.26
CA LYS A 549 -18.01 26.29 4.61
C LYS A 549 -19.22 25.73 3.87
N ALA A 550 -19.08 25.44 2.58
CA ALA A 550 -20.15 24.86 1.77
C ALA A 550 -20.52 23.43 2.21
N VAL A 551 -19.54 22.56 2.51
CA VAL A 551 -19.78 21.20 3.04
C VAL A 551 -20.54 21.25 4.37
N VAL A 552 -20.12 22.12 5.29
CA VAL A 552 -20.79 22.33 6.58
C VAL A 552 -22.20 22.91 6.39
N GLY A 553 -22.33 23.93 5.54
CA GLY A 553 -23.60 24.61 5.26
C GLY A 553 -24.65 23.69 4.65
N LYS A 554 -24.23 22.79 3.76
CA LYS A 554 -25.08 21.72 3.19
C LYS A 554 -25.47 20.67 4.22
N GLY A 555 -24.78 20.61 5.35
CA GLY A 555 -25.30 19.95 6.53
C GLY A 555 -24.57 18.71 7.01
N ALA A 556 -23.31 18.55 6.60
CA ALA A 556 -22.40 17.54 7.14
C ALA A 556 -22.47 17.46 8.68
N ARG A 557 -22.49 16.23 9.20
CA ARG A 557 -22.56 15.95 10.65
C ARG A 557 -21.19 15.49 11.13
N LEU A 558 -20.28 16.45 11.21
CA LEU A 558 -18.89 16.18 11.56
C LEU A 558 -18.78 15.60 12.97
N GLU A 559 -17.95 14.57 13.09
CA GLU A 559 -17.41 14.02 14.33
C GLU A 559 -16.00 14.58 14.57
N LYS A 560 -15.19 14.69 13.52
CA LYS A 560 -13.83 15.26 13.55
C LYS A 560 -13.66 16.38 12.53
N LEU A 561 -13.02 17.48 12.94
CA LEU A 561 -12.64 18.60 12.09
C LEU A 561 -11.16 18.93 12.29
N ARG A 562 -10.35 18.78 11.24
CA ARG A 562 -8.92 19.13 11.24
C ARG A 562 -8.67 20.33 10.36
N LEU A 563 -8.05 21.38 10.89
CA LEU A 563 -7.75 22.62 10.19
C LEU A 563 -6.25 22.85 10.23
N MET A 564 -5.64 23.14 9.07
CA MET A 564 -4.22 23.39 8.95
C MET A 564 -3.94 24.65 8.13
N HIS A 565 -2.84 25.33 8.46
CA HIS A 565 -2.35 26.53 7.76
C HIS A 565 -3.44 27.62 7.60
N MET A 566 -4.14 27.93 8.69
CA MET A 566 -5.21 28.94 8.74
C MET A 566 -4.86 30.10 9.65
N THR A 567 -5.54 31.25 9.53
CA THR A 567 -5.48 32.29 10.55
C THR A 567 -6.48 32.02 11.67
N GLY A 568 -6.33 32.69 12.82
CA GLY A 568 -7.32 32.59 13.90
C GLY A 568 -8.71 33.09 13.48
N THR A 569 -8.76 34.13 12.65
CA THR A 569 -10.00 34.68 12.08
C THR A 569 -10.70 33.70 11.14
N ASP A 570 -9.94 32.95 10.32
CA ASP A 570 -10.49 31.92 9.42
C ASP A 570 -11.15 30.76 10.19
N VAL A 571 -10.47 30.27 11.24
CA VAL A 571 -10.98 29.18 12.10
C VAL A 571 -12.27 29.60 12.81
N LEU A 572 -12.27 30.77 13.44
CA LEU A 572 -13.47 31.30 14.10
C LEU A 572 -14.62 31.50 13.12
N GLY A 573 -14.33 32.03 11.92
CA GLY A 573 -15.33 32.21 10.86
C GLY A 573 -15.92 30.91 10.31
N LEU A 574 -15.18 29.80 10.34
CA LEU A 574 -15.73 28.48 10.02
C LEU A 574 -16.57 27.93 11.16
N LEU A 575 -16.07 27.96 12.39
CA LEU A 575 -16.75 27.42 13.57
C LEU A 575 -18.08 28.13 13.84
N ASP A 576 -18.16 29.45 13.63
CA ASP A 576 -19.40 30.23 13.80
C ASP A 576 -20.52 29.80 12.82
N ARG A 577 -20.14 29.28 11.64
CA ARG A 577 -21.08 28.77 10.64
C ARG A 577 -21.57 27.34 10.93
N ILE A 578 -20.91 26.61 11.83
CA ILE A 578 -21.35 25.26 12.20
C ILE A 578 -22.52 25.38 13.17
N ASN A 579 -23.69 24.85 12.80
CA ASN A 579 -24.84 24.77 13.70
C ASN A 579 -24.45 23.99 14.97
N GLU A 580 -24.90 24.43 16.15
CA GLU A 580 -24.64 23.80 17.45
C GLU A 580 -24.88 22.28 17.46
N PHE A 581 -25.95 21.81 16.81
CA PHE A 581 -26.26 20.37 16.71
C PHE A 581 -25.38 19.59 15.72
N LYS A 582 -24.54 20.30 14.95
CA LYS A 582 -23.59 19.74 13.97
C LYS A 582 -22.13 20.00 14.35
N MET A 583 -21.89 20.62 15.51
CA MET A 583 -20.54 20.87 16.00
C MET A 583 -19.78 19.54 16.18
N PRO A 584 -18.53 19.42 15.67
CA PRO A 584 -17.72 18.22 15.79
C PRO A 584 -17.37 17.92 17.25
N ARG A 585 -17.16 16.63 17.55
CA ARG A 585 -16.71 16.17 18.87
C ARG A 585 -15.22 16.39 19.05
N GLU A 586 -14.46 16.28 17.97
CA GLU A 586 -13.01 16.45 17.94
C GLU A 586 -12.66 17.58 16.97
N VAL A 587 -11.92 18.58 17.44
CA VAL A 587 -11.36 19.66 16.62
C VAL A 587 -9.85 19.62 16.73
N THR A 588 -9.16 19.52 15.60
CA THR A 588 -7.70 19.45 15.48
C THR A 588 -7.23 20.69 14.74
N LEU A 589 -6.34 21.47 15.34
CA LEU A 589 -5.86 22.74 14.79
C LEU A 589 -4.34 22.70 14.67
N GLU A 590 -3.83 22.67 13.45
CA GLU A 590 -2.41 22.43 13.18
C GLU A 590 -1.77 23.54 12.36
N SER A 591 -0.79 24.26 12.90
CA SER A 591 -0.06 25.30 12.18
C SER A 591 -0.94 26.47 11.73
N PHE A 592 -0.69 27.64 12.28
CA PHE A 592 -1.46 28.84 11.97
C PHE A 592 -0.55 29.89 11.33
N MET A 593 -1.11 30.62 10.37
CA MET A 593 -0.46 31.80 9.81
C MET A 593 -0.77 33.01 10.70
N PRO A 594 0.21 33.89 10.99
CA PRO A 594 -0.05 35.13 11.73
C PRO A 594 -1.10 35.97 10.99
N ASP A 595 -2.09 36.48 11.71
CA ASP A 595 -2.98 37.51 11.17
C ASP A 595 -2.12 38.74 10.77
N ASP A 596 -2.47 39.42 9.68
CA ASP A 596 -1.73 40.55 9.06
C ASP A 596 -1.70 41.84 9.92
N GLY A 597 -1.45 41.74 11.22
CA GLY A 597 -1.36 42.87 12.14
C GLY A 597 -2.70 43.51 12.52
N ARG A 598 -3.83 43.03 11.97
CA ARG A 598 -5.15 43.39 12.49
C ARG A 598 -5.31 42.69 13.84
N GLN A 599 -5.17 43.46 14.93
CA GLN A 599 -5.49 42.97 16.27
C GLN A 599 -6.84 42.26 16.19
N ALA A 600 -6.88 40.99 16.58
CA ALA A 600 -8.12 40.24 16.78
C ALA A 600 -8.86 40.82 17.98
N SER A 601 -9.36 42.06 17.84
CA SER A 601 -10.11 42.76 18.86
C SER A 601 -11.46 42.06 19.00
N GLN A 602 -11.56 41.24 20.05
CA GLN A 602 -12.81 40.80 20.68
C GLN A 602 -13.90 40.42 19.67
N LEU A 603 -13.67 39.42 18.81
CA LEU A 603 -14.78 38.77 18.13
C LEU A 603 -15.64 38.11 19.22
N PRO A 604 -16.90 38.53 19.41
CA PRO A 604 -17.80 37.95 20.41
C PRO A 604 -18.31 36.62 19.87
N VAL A 605 -17.42 35.65 19.70
CA VAL A 605 -17.83 34.32 19.30
C VAL A 605 -18.46 33.67 20.52
N LYS A 606 -19.79 33.74 20.58
CA LYS A 606 -20.58 32.82 21.41
C LYS A 606 -20.42 31.44 20.79
N LEU A 607 -19.26 30.82 20.99
CA LEU A 607 -19.06 29.42 20.65
C LEU A 607 -20.16 28.66 21.38
N LYS A 608 -21.10 28.11 20.62
CA LYS A 608 -22.15 27.22 21.12
C LYS A 608 -21.54 25.84 21.43
N GLY A 609 -20.44 25.85 22.19
CA GLY A 609 -19.42 24.82 22.28
C GLY A 609 -19.79 23.60 23.12
N GLN A 610 -21.08 23.33 23.35
CA GLN A 610 -21.49 22.26 24.27
C GLN A 610 -21.11 20.84 23.79
N ARG A 611 -20.65 20.67 22.54
CA ARG A 611 -20.40 19.34 21.95
C ARG A 611 -18.93 19.04 21.64
N VAL A 612 -18.05 20.03 21.60
CA VAL A 612 -16.61 19.77 21.40
C VAL A 612 -16.11 19.10 22.67
N LYS A 613 -15.71 17.84 22.57
CA LYS A 613 -15.19 17.05 23.68
C LYS A 613 -13.67 17.07 23.70
N THR A 614 -13.07 16.99 22.52
CA THR A 614 -11.63 16.95 22.34
C THR A 614 -11.19 18.13 21.48
N LEU A 615 -10.31 18.96 22.01
CA LEU A 615 -9.66 20.05 21.27
C LEU A 615 -8.17 19.75 21.22
N LEU A 616 -7.63 19.64 20.01
CA LEU A 616 -6.21 19.42 19.75
C LEU A 616 -5.62 20.65 19.07
N VAL A 617 -4.48 21.14 19.58
CA VAL A 617 -3.95 22.48 19.29
C VAL A 617 -2.43 22.41 19.10
N LYS A 618 -1.91 22.97 17.99
CA LYS A 618 -0.47 23.08 17.67
C LYS A 618 -0.03 24.52 17.34
N GLY A 619 1.05 24.98 17.98
CA GLY A 619 1.74 26.24 17.67
C GLY A 619 1.14 27.50 18.31
N GLU A 620 1.88 28.60 18.26
CA GLU A 620 1.65 29.84 19.04
C GLU A 620 0.23 30.44 18.91
N LEU A 621 -0.31 30.56 17.71
CA LEU A 621 -1.63 31.19 17.49
C LEU A 621 -2.80 30.31 17.92
N ALA A 622 -2.61 29.00 17.85
CA ALA A 622 -3.56 28.03 18.35
C ALA A 622 -3.74 28.22 19.87
N MET A 623 -2.69 28.69 20.57
CA MET A 623 -2.72 29.06 21.99
C MET A 623 -3.52 30.33 22.26
N ARG A 624 -3.47 31.32 21.36
CA ARG A 624 -4.33 32.51 21.43
C ARG A 624 -5.80 32.16 21.22
N LEU A 625 -6.09 31.16 20.38
CA LEU A 625 -7.43 30.63 20.24
C LEU A 625 -7.91 29.92 21.51
N VAL A 626 -7.06 29.12 22.16
CA VAL A 626 -7.33 28.54 23.50
C VAL A 626 -7.68 29.65 24.49
N ALA A 627 -6.93 30.76 24.48
CA ALA A 627 -7.24 31.93 25.31
C ALA A 627 -8.62 32.52 25.02
N THR A 628 -9.00 32.58 23.75
CA THR A 628 -10.32 33.06 23.31
C THR A 628 -11.43 32.08 23.69
N MET A 629 -11.15 30.78 23.67
CA MET A 629 -12.07 29.71 24.09
C MET A 629 -12.17 29.53 25.60
N ARG A 630 -11.46 30.35 26.40
CA ARG A 630 -11.47 30.34 27.88
C ARG A 630 -12.86 30.14 28.50
N PRO A 631 -13.93 30.84 28.08
CA PRO A 631 -15.26 30.66 28.69
C PRO A 631 -15.85 29.25 28.51
N HIS A 632 -15.32 28.47 27.57
CA HIS A 632 -15.82 27.15 27.18
C HIS A 632 -14.91 25.99 27.61
N MET A 633 -13.72 26.28 28.14
CA MET A 633 -12.75 25.27 28.60
C MET A 633 -13.34 24.24 29.59
N PRO A 634 -14.22 24.61 30.55
CA PRO A 634 -14.83 23.63 31.47
C PRO A 634 -15.67 22.55 30.79
N MET A 635 -16.10 22.78 29.55
CA MET A 635 -16.91 21.82 28.78
C MET A 635 -16.06 20.77 28.05
N LEU A 636 -14.74 21.00 27.91
CA LEU A 636 -13.86 20.07 27.23
C LEU A 636 -13.58 18.85 28.10
N GLU A 637 -13.78 17.66 27.51
CA GLU A 637 -13.39 16.39 28.10
C GLU A 637 -11.86 16.23 28.05
N MET A 638 -11.25 16.68 26.95
CA MET A 638 -9.82 16.57 26.69
C MET A 638 -9.30 17.78 25.90
N LEU A 639 -8.23 18.39 26.39
CA LEU A 639 -7.43 19.38 25.68
C LEU A 639 -6.07 18.76 25.36
N ILE A 640 -5.71 18.64 24.09
CA ILE A 640 -4.43 18.10 23.63
C ILE A 640 -3.59 19.27 23.10
N VAL A 641 -2.44 19.49 23.71
CA VAL A 641 -1.50 20.54 23.34
C VAL A 641 -0.17 19.92 22.97
N TYR A 642 0.40 20.31 21.83
CA TYR A 642 1.74 19.91 21.46
C TYR A 642 2.47 21.03 20.71
N GLY A 643 3.78 21.02 20.86
CA GLY A 643 4.68 22.13 20.52
C GLY A 643 5.90 22.07 21.43
N ASP A 644 6.71 23.13 21.39
CA ASP A 644 7.74 23.30 22.42
C ASP A 644 7.11 23.67 23.76
N GLU A 645 7.90 23.51 24.82
CA GLU A 645 7.47 23.79 26.17
C GLU A 645 6.96 25.23 26.37
N GLY A 646 7.63 26.22 25.78
CA GLY A 646 7.25 27.63 25.89
C GLY A 646 5.87 27.90 25.31
N GLN A 647 5.56 27.29 24.16
CA GLN A 647 4.23 27.32 23.58
C GLN A 647 3.19 26.70 24.53
N VAL A 648 3.44 25.48 25.01
CA VAL A 648 2.52 24.76 25.91
C VAL A 648 2.22 25.60 27.16
N ARG A 649 3.28 26.16 27.76
CA ARG A 649 3.20 27.07 28.90
C ARG A 649 2.30 28.27 28.62
N GLU A 650 2.49 28.91 27.47
CA GLU A 650 1.68 30.06 27.07
C GLU A 650 0.18 29.71 26.94
N ALA A 651 -0.20 28.57 26.37
CA ALA A 651 -1.63 28.19 26.37
C ALA A 651 -2.18 27.95 27.76
N LEU A 652 -1.44 27.24 28.61
CA LEU A 652 -1.94 26.91 29.94
C LEU A 652 -2.18 28.17 30.77
N VAL A 653 -1.25 29.13 30.69
CA VAL A 653 -1.37 30.44 31.34
C VAL A 653 -2.53 31.25 30.74
N ASN A 654 -2.70 31.22 29.42
CA ASN A 654 -3.74 31.99 28.75
C ASN A 654 -5.13 31.35 28.83
N ALA A 655 -5.25 30.05 29.12
CA ALA A 655 -6.52 29.35 29.27
C ALA A 655 -7.35 29.86 30.46
N GLY A 656 -6.74 30.48 31.46
CA GLY A 656 -7.42 30.99 32.65
C GLY A 656 -7.98 29.89 33.57
N PRO A 657 -8.81 30.22 34.58
CA PRO A 657 -9.24 29.28 35.62
C PRO A 657 -10.30 28.26 35.17
N GLY A 658 -10.73 28.27 33.90
CA GLY A 658 -11.68 27.29 33.37
C GLY A 658 -10.94 26.02 32.97
N VAL A 659 -11.22 24.89 33.62
CA VAL A 659 -10.36 23.72 33.53
C VAL A 659 -10.95 22.61 32.65
N PRO A 660 -10.23 22.10 31.63
CA PRO A 660 -10.59 20.83 31.00
C PRO A 660 -10.47 19.66 31.98
N ASN A 661 -11.29 18.62 31.82
CA ASN A 661 -11.21 17.41 32.66
C ASN A 661 -9.88 16.66 32.48
N ARG A 662 -9.30 16.71 31.28
CA ARG A 662 -8.03 16.06 30.94
C ARG A 662 -7.19 17.00 30.09
N LEU A 663 -5.93 17.19 30.48
CA LEU A 663 -4.91 17.82 29.64
C LEU A 663 -4.00 16.72 29.08
N CYS A 664 -3.80 16.70 27.78
CA CYS A 664 -2.81 15.86 27.12
C CYS A 664 -1.71 16.76 26.55
N LEU A 665 -0.47 16.41 26.84
CA LEU A 665 0.74 17.13 26.50
C LEU A 665 1.55 16.25 25.55
N GLY A 666 1.56 16.57 24.25
CA GLY A 666 1.97 15.64 23.19
C GLY A 666 0.88 14.61 22.85
N PHE A 667 1.05 13.83 21.78
CA PHE A 667 0.09 12.79 21.37
C PHE A 667 0.68 11.73 20.43
N THR A 668 -0.07 10.63 20.25
CA THR A 668 0.20 9.57 19.28
C THR A 668 -1.00 9.38 18.37
N SER A 669 -0.86 9.57 17.05
CA SER A 669 -1.91 9.29 16.06
C SER A 669 -1.37 8.43 14.92
N GLU A 670 -2.04 7.33 14.57
CA GLU A 670 -1.88 6.52 13.34
C GLU A 670 -0.50 6.64 12.65
N GLY A 671 0.58 6.23 13.33
CA GLY A 671 1.93 6.18 12.77
C GLY A 671 2.82 7.43 12.97
N ARG A 672 2.32 8.49 13.63
CA ARG A 672 3.11 9.66 14.03
C ARG A 672 3.02 9.88 15.54
N HIS A 673 4.18 9.98 16.17
CA HIS A 673 4.30 10.38 17.56
C HIS A 673 4.80 11.83 17.59
N GLU A 674 4.02 12.73 18.18
CA GLU A 674 4.45 14.11 18.42
C GLU A 674 4.58 14.31 19.93
N PHE A 675 5.82 14.31 20.41
CA PHE A 675 6.16 14.49 21.81
C PHE A 675 6.41 15.97 22.13
N ILE A 676 6.24 16.34 23.40
CA ILE A 676 6.71 17.66 23.84
C ILE A 676 8.22 17.65 23.93
N LYS A 677 8.83 18.66 23.32
CA LYS A 677 10.25 18.94 23.44
C LYS A 677 10.48 19.95 24.57
N ALA A 678 11.29 19.55 25.55
CA ALA A 678 11.75 20.45 26.60
C ALA A 678 12.54 21.63 26.01
N GLU A 679 12.43 22.82 26.60
CA GLU A 679 13.26 23.98 26.22
C GLU A 679 14.75 23.68 26.43
N ASP A 680 15.07 22.97 27.52
CA ASP A 680 16.37 22.37 27.77
C ASP A 680 16.22 20.86 28.00
N GLU A 681 16.72 20.06 27.06
CA GLU A 681 16.72 18.59 27.12
C GLU A 681 17.46 18.03 28.35
N ARG A 682 18.24 18.85 29.08
CA ARG A 682 18.94 18.46 30.31
C ARG A 682 18.11 18.71 31.57
N GLU A 683 17.19 19.67 31.53
CA GLU A 683 16.40 20.10 32.70
C GLU A 683 15.02 19.44 32.74
N GLY A 684 14.61 18.77 31.65
CA GLY A 684 13.25 18.25 31.54
C GLY A 684 12.25 19.37 31.24
N ILE A 685 10.96 19.04 31.29
CA ILE A 685 9.89 20.01 31.08
C ILE A 685 9.77 20.91 32.32
N THR A 686 9.89 22.23 32.20
CA THR A 686 9.81 23.26 33.26
C THR A 686 8.48 24.06 33.31
N LEU A 687 7.35 23.40 33.04
CA LEU A 687 6.01 24.00 33.15
C LEU A 687 5.63 24.48 34.57
N GLY A 688 6.16 23.85 35.63
CA GLY A 688 5.79 24.08 37.02
C GLY A 688 6.08 25.47 37.58
N ASP A 689 7.10 26.16 37.06
CA ASP A 689 7.56 27.49 37.52
C ASP A 689 6.48 28.58 37.41
N TRP A 690 5.36 28.26 36.76
CA TRP A 690 4.22 29.14 36.54
C TRP A 690 2.95 28.69 37.28
N LYS A 691 3.09 27.84 38.30
CA LYS A 691 2.00 27.25 39.10
C LYS A 691 0.89 28.25 39.47
N ASP A 692 1.25 29.45 39.92
CA ASP A 692 0.28 30.47 40.36
C ASP A 692 -0.61 31.00 39.23
N ARG A 693 -0.25 30.69 37.97
CA ARG A 693 -0.97 31.09 36.76
C ARG A 693 -1.59 29.90 36.01
N MET A 694 -1.37 28.66 36.47
CA MET A 694 -1.88 27.47 35.81
C MET A 694 -3.23 27.02 36.41
N PRO A 695 -4.17 26.51 35.58
CA PRO A 695 -5.44 25.96 36.06
C PRO A 695 -5.27 24.63 36.81
N SER A 696 -6.23 24.33 37.71
CA SER A 696 -6.29 23.06 38.45
C SER A 696 -6.83 21.92 37.59
N ILE A 697 -5.96 21.08 37.05
CA ILE A 697 -6.31 20.07 36.03
C ILE A 697 -6.54 18.70 36.64
N ARG A 698 -7.74 18.13 36.53
CA ARG A 698 -8.05 16.83 37.13
C ARG A 698 -7.12 15.70 36.70
N SER A 699 -6.72 15.63 35.43
CA SER A 699 -5.81 14.60 34.94
C SER A 699 -4.90 15.16 33.86
N VAL A 700 -3.60 14.92 33.99
CA VAL A 700 -2.58 15.27 33.00
C VAL A 700 -2.01 14.00 32.38
N LEU A 701 -1.99 13.93 31.06
CA LEU A 701 -1.37 12.87 30.26
C LEU A 701 -0.21 13.51 29.49
N VAL A 702 1.00 12.97 29.58
CA VAL A 702 2.18 13.57 28.94
C VAL A 702 2.90 12.53 28.10
N HIS A 703 2.98 12.79 26.80
CA HIS A 703 3.83 12.10 25.85
C HIS A 703 5.19 12.81 25.83
N LEU A 704 6.19 12.21 26.47
CA LEU A 704 7.52 12.77 26.67
C LEU A 704 8.52 12.22 25.65
N ASP A 705 9.24 13.11 24.96
CA ASP A 705 10.39 12.72 24.14
C ASP A 705 11.58 12.54 25.08
N VAL A 706 12.02 11.30 25.27
CA VAL A 706 13.16 11.04 26.14
C VAL A 706 14.41 11.20 25.28
N PRO A 707 15.27 12.20 25.56
CA PRO A 707 16.47 12.38 24.77
C PRO A 707 17.38 11.16 24.92
N SER A 708 18.25 10.94 23.93
CA SER A 708 19.18 9.80 23.98
C SER A 708 20.03 9.85 25.25
N ALA A 709 20.48 8.68 25.73
CA ALA A 709 21.31 8.57 26.93
C ALA A 709 22.62 9.40 26.87
N ASN A 710 23.05 9.81 25.67
CA ASN A 710 24.21 10.69 25.47
C ASN A 710 23.94 12.16 25.81
N VAL A 711 22.67 12.57 25.86
CA VAL A 711 22.23 13.95 26.15
C VAL A 711 21.85 14.11 27.61
N ALA A 712 21.03 13.19 28.15
CA ALA A 712 20.62 13.18 29.55
C ALA A 712 20.32 11.75 30.02
N ASP A 713 20.46 11.50 31.32
CA ASP A 713 19.97 10.27 31.93
C ASP A 713 18.43 10.26 31.86
N ALA A 714 17.87 9.24 31.19
CA ALA A 714 16.43 9.13 30.96
C ALA A 714 15.61 9.17 32.26
N GLY A 715 16.11 8.53 33.33
CA GLY A 715 15.44 8.53 34.62
C GLY A 715 15.41 9.92 35.26
N ILE A 716 16.52 10.65 35.21
CA ILE A 716 16.63 12.03 35.70
C ILE A 716 15.75 12.98 34.88
N PHE A 717 15.80 12.88 33.55
CA PHE A 717 15.01 13.73 32.65
C PHE A 717 13.51 13.56 32.88
N ILE A 718 13.03 12.31 32.93
CA ILE A 718 11.62 12.01 33.17
C ILE A 718 11.21 12.46 34.58
N LEU A 719 12.07 12.23 35.60
CA LEU A 719 11.79 12.64 36.97
C LEU A 719 11.70 14.17 37.10
N SER A 720 12.58 14.91 36.44
CA SER A 720 12.54 16.38 36.42
C SER A 720 11.26 16.89 35.77
N SER A 721 10.88 16.30 34.63
CA SER A 721 9.63 16.62 33.93
C SER A 721 8.39 16.32 34.80
N ILE A 722 8.37 15.18 35.50
CA ILE A 722 7.32 14.84 36.46
C ILE A 722 7.26 15.89 37.56
N TRP A 723 8.41 16.24 38.15
CA TRP A 723 8.46 17.16 39.29
C TRP A 723 7.84 18.52 38.99
N SER A 724 8.21 19.08 37.85
CA SER A 724 7.65 20.33 37.32
C SER A 724 6.15 20.23 37.06
N LEU A 725 5.66 19.13 36.48
CA LEU A 725 4.22 18.91 36.27
C LEU A 725 3.43 18.74 37.57
N LEU A 726 4.06 18.21 38.64
CA LEU A 726 3.42 18.06 39.94
C LEU A 726 3.19 19.39 40.67
N GLU A 727 3.87 20.45 40.23
CA GLU A 727 3.60 21.81 40.70
C GLU A 727 2.24 22.30 40.21
N MET A 728 1.79 21.83 39.05
CA MET A 728 0.41 22.03 38.61
C MET A 728 -0.54 21.35 39.57
N ASP A 729 -1.70 21.97 39.84
CA ASP A 729 -2.70 21.36 40.71
C ASP A 729 -3.45 20.23 39.98
N ALA A 730 -2.83 19.05 39.91
CA ALA A 730 -3.39 17.87 39.25
C ALA A 730 -3.69 16.70 40.19
N ASN A 731 -4.80 15.99 39.93
CA ASN A 731 -5.21 14.82 40.72
C ASN A 731 -4.63 13.51 40.18
N ALA A 732 -4.22 13.46 38.91
CA ALA A 732 -3.60 12.30 38.29
C ALA A 732 -2.60 12.73 37.22
N LEU A 733 -1.48 12.02 37.12
CA LEU A 733 -0.45 12.25 36.11
C LEU A 733 -0.07 10.93 35.45
N THR A 734 -0.20 10.84 34.12
CA THR A 734 0.23 9.69 33.33
C THR A 734 1.31 10.13 32.36
N VAL A 735 2.45 9.46 32.36
CA VAL A 735 3.56 9.66 31.43
C VAL A 735 3.58 8.51 30.43
N VAL A 736 3.58 8.83 29.14
CA VAL A 736 3.67 7.89 28.00
C VAL A 736 5.01 8.10 27.33
N LEU A 737 5.77 7.03 27.12
CA LEU A 737 7.07 7.07 26.45
C LEU A 737 6.96 6.62 24.98
N PRO A 738 7.88 7.06 24.09
CA PRO A 738 7.93 6.64 22.69
C PRO A 738 8.07 5.14 22.52
N ASP A 739 7.63 4.61 21.37
CA ASP A 739 7.85 3.21 20.97
C ASP A 739 9.33 2.95 20.62
N SER A 740 10.18 2.99 21.64
CA SER A 740 11.61 2.66 21.56
C SER A 740 11.87 1.25 22.10
N PRO A 741 12.85 0.51 21.54
CA PRO A 741 13.34 -0.72 22.16
C PRO A 741 13.76 -0.51 23.63
N ASP A 742 14.11 0.72 24.02
CA ASP A 742 14.61 1.08 25.35
C ASP A 742 13.52 1.47 26.36
N VAL A 743 12.22 1.44 26.00
CA VAL A 743 11.14 1.89 26.91
C VAL A 743 11.17 1.19 28.26
N SER A 744 11.42 -0.12 28.25
CA SER A 744 11.48 -0.90 29.50
C SER A 744 12.65 -0.47 30.39
N SER A 745 13.78 -0.06 29.79
CA SER A 745 14.94 0.43 30.53
C SER A 745 14.67 1.84 31.08
N HIS A 746 14.00 2.71 30.32
CA HIS A 746 13.60 4.05 30.75
C HIS A 746 12.59 4.00 31.90
N LEU A 747 11.52 3.21 31.78
CA LEU A 747 10.52 3.04 32.86
C LEU A 747 11.13 2.49 34.14
N ARG A 748 12.06 1.53 34.01
CA ARG A 748 12.81 1.01 35.16
C ARG A 748 13.75 2.06 35.76
N GLY A 749 14.41 2.86 34.92
CA GLY A 749 15.25 3.99 35.35
C GLY A 749 14.47 5.01 36.18
N VAL A 750 13.25 5.35 35.75
CA VAL A 750 12.32 6.23 36.50
C VAL A 750 11.92 5.61 37.83
N GLN A 751 11.55 4.33 37.84
CA GLN A 751 11.18 3.64 39.08
C GLN A 751 12.34 3.62 40.09
N MET A 752 13.56 3.33 39.62
CA MET A 752 14.76 3.40 40.47
C MET A 752 15.07 4.82 40.94
N ALA A 753 14.87 5.84 40.09
CA ALA A 753 15.09 7.23 40.47
C ALA A 753 14.07 7.69 41.53
N MET A 754 12.81 7.29 41.40
CA MET A 754 11.76 7.50 42.40
C MET A 754 12.10 6.81 43.73
N GLU A 755 12.43 5.52 43.70
CA GLU A 755 12.78 4.76 44.90
C GLU A 755 14.01 5.33 45.62
N ARG A 756 15.06 5.70 44.88
CA ARG A 756 16.26 6.35 45.44
C ARG A 756 15.96 7.69 46.10
N ARG A 757 14.97 8.44 45.59
CA ARG A 757 14.65 9.79 46.06
C ARG A 757 13.67 9.79 47.23
N PHE A 758 12.67 8.90 47.21
CA PHE A 758 11.58 8.88 48.20
C PHE A 758 11.64 7.69 49.17
N GLY A 759 12.57 6.77 48.99
CA GLY A 759 12.70 5.57 49.83
C GLY A 759 11.58 4.54 49.66
N GLN A 760 10.67 4.76 48.71
CA GLN A 760 9.57 3.87 48.35
C GLN A 760 9.25 4.01 46.86
N THR A 761 8.74 2.95 46.24
CA THR A 761 8.25 2.99 44.86
C THR A 761 6.91 3.74 44.80
N LEU A 762 6.92 4.91 44.19
CA LEU A 762 5.72 5.70 43.88
C LEU A 762 5.33 5.49 42.41
N GLY A 763 4.03 5.35 42.15
CA GLY A 763 3.48 5.13 40.81
C GLY A 763 3.50 3.68 40.32
N THR A 764 2.69 3.43 39.28
CA THR A 764 2.53 2.12 38.65
C THR A 764 3.09 2.12 37.23
N VAL A 765 3.99 1.18 36.93
CA VAL A 765 4.53 0.95 35.58
C VAL A 765 3.60 -0.02 34.85
N MET A 766 2.96 0.42 33.77
CA MET A 766 2.17 -0.41 32.87
C MET A 766 3.00 -0.72 31.62
N ALA A 767 3.91 -1.71 31.72
CA ALA A 767 4.88 -2.02 30.67
C ALA A 767 4.24 -2.38 29.32
N ALA A 768 3.11 -3.10 29.34
CA ALA A 768 2.37 -3.46 28.12
C ALA A 768 1.82 -2.24 27.38
N GLU A 769 1.49 -1.17 28.10
CA GLU A 769 0.96 0.09 27.56
C GLU A 769 2.02 1.18 27.45
N LYS A 770 3.26 0.92 27.90
CA LYS A 770 4.40 1.87 27.89
C LYS A 770 4.12 3.14 28.70
N ARG A 771 3.41 2.98 29.83
CA ARG A 771 2.94 4.09 30.68
C ARG A 771 3.51 4.01 32.09
N PHE A 772 3.76 5.18 32.67
CA PHE A 772 4.00 5.38 34.09
C PHE A 772 2.87 6.25 34.67
N VAL A 773 2.13 5.71 35.64
CA VAL A 773 0.93 6.36 36.19
C VAL A 773 1.15 6.73 37.65
N LEU A 774 0.94 8.00 37.99
CA LEU A 774 0.88 8.50 39.37
C LEU A 774 -0.57 8.79 39.75
N THR A 775 -1.05 8.09 40.78
CA THR A 775 -2.37 8.29 41.36
C THR A 775 -2.42 9.55 42.23
N THR A 776 -3.61 9.96 42.66
CA THR A 776 -3.76 11.09 43.58
C THR A 776 -2.96 10.89 44.87
N ASP A 777 -2.94 9.67 45.41
CA ASP A 777 -2.20 9.36 46.64
C ASP A 777 -0.68 9.42 46.41
N ASP A 778 -0.19 8.98 45.25
CA ASP A 778 1.21 9.12 44.86
C ASP A 778 1.62 10.59 44.77
N ILE A 779 0.81 11.41 44.10
CA ILE A 779 1.05 12.86 43.94
C ILE A 779 1.11 13.54 45.31
N GLN A 780 0.16 13.23 46.20
CA GLN A 780 0.13 13.78 47.56
C GLN A 780 1.30 13.27 48.41
N ALA A 781 1.80 12.05 48.18
CA ALA A 781 3.01 11.57 48.83
C ALA A 781 4.26 12.34 48.37
N VAL A 782 4.41 12.59 47.06
CA VAL A 782 5.52 13.38 46.51
C VAL A 782 5.49 14.82 47.05
N ARG A 783 4.31 15.45 47.10
CA ARG A 783 4.14 16.82 47.63
C ARG A 783 4.50 16.91 49.13
N ARG A 784 4.04 15.96 49.94
CA ARG A 784 4.39 15.92 51.38
C ARG A 784 5.89 15.78 51.62
N GLU A 785 6.58 14.97 50.81
CA GLU A 785 8.03 14.80 50.97
C GLU A 785 8.81 16.04 50.55
N ARG A 786 8.32 16.77 49.54
CA ARG A 786 8.84 18.11 49.20
C ARG A 786 8.72 19.07 50.38
N GLU A 787 7.53 19.21 50.95
CA GLU A 787 7.27 20.12 52.08
C GLU A 787 8.13 19.76 53.31
N ARG A 788 8.38 18.46 53.54
CA ARG A 788 9.34 17.99 54.56
C ARG A 788 10.77 18.41 54.23
N SER A 789 11.20 18.26 52.99
CA SER A 789 12.56 18.65 52.58
C SER A 789 12.79 20.17 52.70
N GLU A 790 11.79 20.98 52.35
CA GLU A 790 11.87 22.44 52.46
C GLU A 790 11.83 22.91 53.93
N SER A 791 11.01 22.28 54.78
CA SER A 791 10.94 22.61 56.21
C SER A 791 12.15 22.13 57.03
N THR A 792 12.83 21.04 56.63
CA THR A 792 13.96 20.47 57.40
C THR A 792 15.27 21.25 57.22
N TYR A 793 15.44 21.99 56.10
CA TYR A 793 16.67 22.73 55.79
C TYR A 793 16.57 24.26 55.99
N GLY A 794 15.46 24.76 56.55
CA GLY A 794 15.21 26.18 56.79
C GLY A 794 15.94 26.82 57.99
N ARG A 795 17.27 26.70 58.11
CA ARG A 795 18.08 27.60 58.98
C ARG A 795 19.36 28.08 58.28
N PRO A 796 19.66 29.40 58.30
CA PRO A 796 20.84 29.96 57.62
C PRO A 796 22.09 29.76 58.49
N PHE A 797 22.91 28.75 58.19
CA PHE A 797 24.18 28.52 58.90
C PHE A 797 25.25 27.89 57.98
N LEU A 798 25.51 28.46 56.81
CA LEU A 798 26.76 28.23 56.07
C LEU A 798 27.24 29.55 55.46
N SER A 799 28.35 30.07 55.97
CA SER A 799 28.92 31.36 55.61
C SER A 799 29.68 31.31 54.27
N PHE A 800 29.88 32.51 53.71
CA PHE A 800 30.51 32.88 52.44
C PHE A 800 31.87 32.22 52.07
N SER A 801 32.49 31.41 52.92
CA SER A 801 33.84 30.86 52.69
C SER A 801 33.92 29.68 51.70
N CYS A 802 32.82 28.95 51.46
CA CYS A 802 32.84 27.85 50.49
C CYS A 802 32.83 28.30 49.02
N PHE A 803 32.38 29.52 48.72
CA PHE A 803 32.22 29.99 47.33
C PHE A 803 33.58 30.31 46.67
N SER A 804 34.54 30.84 47.44
CA SER A 804 35.90 31.15 46.96
C SER A 804 36.72 29.89 46.64
N LEU A 805 36.59 28.85 47.49
CA LEU A 805 37.25 27.56 47.27
C LEU A 805 36.69 26.83 46.03
N MET A 806 35.39 26.97 45.76
CA MET A 806 34.77 26.43 44.55
C MET A 806 35.24 27.14 43.27
N ILE A 807 35.53 28.44 43.32
CA ILE A 807 36.07 29.20 42.17
C ILE A 807 37.53 28.82 41.87
N GLN A 808 38.35 28.52 42.87
CA GLN A 808 39.71 28.03 42.64
C GLN A 808 39.76 26.59 42.13
N MET A 809 38.90 25.70 42.67
CA MET A 809 38.76 24.33 42.15
C MET A 809 38.24 24.30 40.70
N ARG A 810 37.38 25.25 40.32
CA ARG A 810 36.90 25.46 38.94
C ARG A 810 38.02 25.73 37.92
N LYS A 811 39.09 26.43 38.32
CA LYS A 811 40.22 26.78 37.44
C LYS A 811 41.22 25.64 37.26
N ALA A 812 41.42 24.80 38.29
CA ALA A 812 42.41 23.71 38.26
C ALA A 812 41.93 22.46 37.49
N VAL A 813 40.61 22.21 37.46
CA VAL A 813 40.01 21.00 36.86
C VAL A 813 40.15 20.93 35.33
N PHE A 814 40.36 22.05 34.64
CA PHE A 814 40.50 22.06 33.17
C PHE A 814 41.95 22.00 32.65
N ALA A 815 42.95 22.08 33.53
CA ALA A 815 44.37 22.04 33.15
C ALA A 815 45.01 20.64 33.21
N HIS A 816 44.32 19.64 33.78
CA HIS A 816 44.89 18.31 34.03
C HIS A 816 43.91 17.20 33.63
N SER A 817 44.40 16.17 32.92
CA SER A 817 43.57 15.18 32.21
C SER A 817 42.94 14.08 33.09
N SER A 818 43.13 14.11 34.41
CA SER A 818 42.49 13.17 35.33
C SER A 818 42.11 13.82 36.67
N ALA A 819 40.90 13.53 37.15
CA ALA A 819 40.35 14.04 38.40
C ALA A 819 41.17 13.64 39.64
N ALA A 820 41.99 12.58 39.55
CA ALA A 820 42.88 12.14 40.62
C ALA A 820 44.13 13.02 40.74
N ASP A 821 44.69 13.46 39.61
CA ASP A 821 45.87 14.31 39.55
C ASP A 821 45.55 15.75 39.94
N THR A 822 44.34 16.23 39.59
CA THR A 822 43.82 17.53 40.04
C THR A 822 43.69 17.59 41.56
N LEU A 823 43.23 16.50 42.17
CA LEU A 823 42.96 16.46 43.60
C LEU A 823 44.26 16.36 44.41
N LYS A 824 45.27 15.67 43.87
CA LYS A 824 46.61 15.60 44.44
C LYS A 824 47.31 16.96 44.39
N ALA A 825 47.26 17.66 43.24
CA ALA A 825 47.85 19.00 43.09
C ALA A 825 47.20 20.06 44.01
N VAL A 826 45.88 20.00 44.22
CA VAL A 826 45.16 20.91 45.12
C VAL A 826 45.43 20.60 46.60
N LEU A 827 45.61 19.33 46.96
CA LEU A 827 46.00 18.93 48.33
C LEU A 827 47.47 19.29 48.64
N GLU A 828 48.36 19.24 47.64
CA GLU A 828 49.77 19.62 47.77
C GLU A 828 49.96 21.14 47.82
N ALA A 829 49.14 21.93 47.10
CA ALA A 829 49.22 23.39 47.08
C ALA A 829 48.63 24.11 48.32
N ASN A 830 47.83 23.42 49.14
CA ASN A 830 47.07 24.04 50.25
C ASN A 830 47.50 23.57 51.66
N GLN A 831 48.79 23.27 51.87
CA GLN A 831 49.33 22.75 53.14
C GLN A 831 49.15 23.67 54.38
N GLN A 832 48.55 24.86 54.27
CA GLN A 832 48.39 25.80 55.40
C GLN A 832 46.97 25.89 56.00
N HIS A 833 45.96 25.18 55.49
CA HIS A 833 44.63 25.19 56.09
C HIS A 833 44.12 23.79 56.45
N THR A 834 43.81 23.61 57.73
CA THR A 834 43.32 22.37 58.32
C THR A 834 41.96 22.03 57.71
N MET A 835 41.90 20.97 56.91
CA MET A 835 40.66 20.45 56.33
C MET A 835 39.62 20.18 57.44
N PRO A 836 38.33 20.54 57.24
CA PRO A 836 37.26 20.20 58.18
C PRO A 836 37.21 18.68 58.39
N LYS A 837 37.32 18.23 59.64
CA LYS A 837 37.20 16.81 60.00
C LYS A 837 35.84 16.29 59.54
N GLY A 838 35.83 15.42 58.52
CA GLY A 838 34.62 14.72 58.05
C GLY A 838 34.34 14.79 56.55
N LEU A 839 35.09 15.60 55.78
CA LEU A 839 35.00 15.58 54.31
C LEU A 839 35.93 14.52 53.71
N THR A 840 35.38 13.37 53.35
CA THR A 840 36.10 12.35 52.59
C THR A 840 36.15 12.70 51.11
N LEU A 841 37.25 12.33 50.45
CA LEU A 841 37.50 12.48 49.01
C LEU A 841 36.28 12.10 48.14
N LYS A 842 35.65 10.98 48.53
CA LYS A 842 34.48 10.38 47.87
C LYS A 842 33.23 11.26 47.99
N ARG A 843 33.09 11.98 49.10
CA ARG A 843 31.97 12.89 49.38
C ARG A 843 32.15 14.23 48.64
N LEU A 844 33.38 14.72 48.53
CA LEU A 844 33.72 15.93 47.76
C LEU A 844 33.53 15.70 46.25
N SER A 845 34.01 14.56 45.72
CA SER A 845 33.81 14.13 44.33
C SER A 845 32.31 13.96 43.99
N SER A 846 31.54 13.37 44.91
CA SER A 846 30.07 13.26 44.77
C SER A 846 29.34 14.61 44.81
N MET A 847 29.89 15.63 45.46
CA MET A 847 29.31 16.98 45.50
C MET A 847 29.65 17.78 44.24
N LEU A 848 30.88 17.66 43.74
CA LEU A 848 31.35 18.37 42.54
C LEU A 848 30.63 17.91 41.27
N ASN A 849 30.29 16.62 41.16
CA ASN A 849 29.48 16.09 40.06
C ASN A 849 28.03 16.61 40.03
N ARG A 850 27.56 17.30 41.07
CA ARG A 850 26.18 17.86 41.14
C ARG A 850 26.08 19.32 40.70
N TYR A 851 27.18 20.06 40.47
CA TYR A 851 27.13 21.52 40.35
C TYR A 851 28.10 22.11 39.32
N PHE A 852 27.80 22.02 38.01
CA PHE A 852 28.40 22.91 36.99
C PHE A 852 27.39 23.20 35.86
N PRO A 853 27.01 24.48 35.64
CA PRO A 853 27.68 25.26 34.58
C PRO A 853 27.78 26.79 34.81
N SER A 854 28.93 27.40 34.46
CA SER A 854 29.06 28.76 33.89
C SER A 854 30.55 29.16 33.72
N LEU A 855 31.08 29.11 32.49
CA LEU A 855 32.40 29.68 32.10
C LEU A 855 32.20 30.78 31.06
N ASP A 856 33.19 31.67 30.91
CA ASP A 856 33.24 32.67 29.84
C ASP A 856 33.28 32.01 28.45
N SER A 857 32.57 32.58 27.48
CA SER A 857 32.34 31.98 26.17
C SER A 857 33.61 31.78 25.36
N ASN A 858 34.60 32.68 25.45
CA ASN A 858 35.81 32.61 24.63
C ASN A 858 36.79 31.55 25.16
N THR A 859 36.93 31.46 26.47
CA THR A 859 37.72 30.40 27.10
C THR A 859 37.09 29.02 26.89
N ALA A 860 35.76 28.94 26.93
CA ALA A 860 35.04 27.69 26.67
C ALA A 860 35.27 27.19 25.24
N VAL A 861 35.22 28.06 24.22
CA VAL A 861 35.39 27.62 22.82
C VAL A 861 36.84 27.23 22.49
N GLU A 862 37.84 27.90 23.05
CA GLU A 862 39.25 27.51 22.84
C GLU A 862 39.58 26.18 23.52
N ALA A 863 39.07 25.96 24.74
CA ALA A 863 39.24 24.71 25.45
C ALA A 863 38.58 23.54 24.70
N LEU A 864 37.38 23.76 24.13
CA LEU A 864 36.69 22.76 23.31
C LEU A 864 37.44 22.49 21.99
N ALA A 865 37.94 23.52 21.30
CA ALA A 865 38.71 23.34 20.08
C ALA A 865 40.03 22.59 20.33
N SER A 866 40.73 22.93 21.42
CA SER A 866 41.96 22.25 21.83
C SER A 866 41.72 20.81 22.30
N ASP A 867 40.63 20.55 23.04
CA ASP A 867 40.21 19.19 23.39
C ASP A 867 39.94 18.36 22.13
N PHE A 868 39.23 18.93 21.16
CA PHE A 868 38.95 18.24 19.91
C PHE A 868 40.22 17.92 19.12
N ALA A 869 41.14 18.89 19.01
CA ALA A 869 42.46 18.66 18.42
C ALA A 869 43.25 17.57 19.14
N GLY A 870 43.19 17.55 20.48
CA GLY A 870 43.79 16.51 21.31
C GLY A 870 43.18 15.13 21.06
N ARG A 871 41.84 15.03 21.03
CA ARG A 871 41.12 13.79 20.71
C ARG A 871 41.43 13.30 19.30
N MET A 872 41.53 14.21 18.32
CA MET A 872 41.95 13.88 16.95
C MET A 872 43.39 13.34 16.90
N SER A 873 44.32 13.99 17.59
CA SER A 873 45.71 13.54 17.67
C SER A 873 45.84 12.18 18.37
N ALA A 874 45.07 11.93 19.43
CA ALA A 874 45.07 10.69 20.18
C ALA A 874 44.21 9.58 19.56
N ALA A 875 43.36 9.89 18.58
CA ALA A 875 42.49 8.93 17.93
C ALA A 875 43.32 7.82 17.28
N ALA A 876 42.89 6.58 17.49
CA ALA A 876 43.44 5.43 16.79
C ALA A 876 43.17 5.57 15.28
N LEU A 877 44.04 4.96 14.47
CA LEU A 877 43.83 4.90 13.02
C LEU A 877 42.43 4.38 12.72
N MET A 878 41.79 4.97 11.71
CA MET A 878 40.44 4.66 11.27
C MET A 878 39.32 5.00 12.26
N THR A 879 39.57 5.92 13.20
CA THR A 879 38.55 6.42 14.14
C THR A 879 38.01 7.77 13.68
N VAL A 880 36.69 7.95 13.69
CA VAL A 880 36.05 9.27 13.55
C VAL A 880 35.93 9.89 14.93
N VAL A 881 36.29 11.15 15.05
CA VAL A 881 36.03 11.93 16.26
C VAL A 881 35.03 13.02 15.92
N ASP A 882 33.97 13.09 16.70
CA ASP A 882 32.95 14.13 16.54
C ASP A 882 33.41 15.46 17.16
N PRO A 883 33.09 16.59 16.49
CA PRO A 883 33.38 17.91 17.02
C PRO A 883 32.60 18.14 18.33
N PRO A 884 33.13 18.94 19.25
CA PRO A 884 32.46 19.25 20.51
C PRO A 884 31.14 19.97 20.26
N TYR A 885 30.09 19.55 20.96
CA TYR A 885 28.78 20.20 20.87
C TYR A 885 28.81 21.58 21.53
N ALA A 886 28.48 22.62 20.76
CA ALA A 886 28.38 23.99 21.24
C ALA A 886 26.95 24.53 21.15
N PRO A 887 26.42 25.16 22.23
CA PRO A 887 25.19 25.93 22.17
C PRO A 887 25.23 26.97 21.04
N ARG A 888 24.06 27.37 20.51
CA ARG A 888 23.95 28.28 19.36
C ARG A 888 24.80 29.55 19.47
N ARG A 889 24.91 30.13 20.68
CA ARG A 889 25.75 31.31 20.97
C ARG A 889 27.26 31.08 20.88
N LEU A 890 27.72 29.83 20.98
CA LEU A 890 29.14 29.44 20.93
C LEU A 890 29.55 28.82 19.58
N LYS A 891 28.60 28.51 18.70
CA LYS A 891 28.88 27.79 17.45
C LYS A 891 29.81 28.55 16.50
N ALA A 892 29.56 29.84 16.25
CA ALA A 892 30.42 30.65 15.38
C ALA A 892 31.83 30.89 15.96
N PRO A 893 31.98 31.25 17.25
CA PRO A 893 33.30 31.35 17.87
C PRO A 893 34.06 30.01 17.92
N LEU A 894 33.36 28.89 18.16
CA LEU A 894 33.98 27.56 18.14
C LEU A 894 34.42 27.15 16.73
N MET A 895 33.63 27.42 15.70
CA MET A 895 34.04 27.21 14.30
C MET A 895 35.35 27.95 13.99
N ALA A 896 35.44 29.22 14.37
CA ALA A 896 36.64 30.03 14.16
C ALA A 896 37.85 29.52 14.98
N ALA A 897 37.64 29.00 16.18
CA ALA A 897 38.69 28.37 16.98
C ALA A 897 39.18 27.06 16.33
N MET A 898 38.25 26.20 15.92
CA MET A 898 38.58 24.93 15.28
C MET A 898 39.31 25.10 13.93
N GLN A 899 38.91 26.08 13.12
CA GLN A 899 39.61 26.43 11.89
C GLN A 899 41.07 26.83 12.14
N ARG A 900 41.35 27.56 13.23
CA ARG A 900 42.74 27.92 13.62
C ARG A 900 43.57 26.70 14.02
N HIS A 901 42.93 25.62 14.46
CA HIS A 901 43.57 24.33 14.72
C HIS A 901 43.61 23.41 13.49
N GLY A 902 43.20 23.88 12.30
CA GLY A 902 43.14 23.07 11.08
C GLY A 902 42.03 22.02 11.08
N LEU A 903 40.97 22.23 11.88
CA LEU A 903 39.85 21.31 12.06
C LEU A 903 38.55 21.92 11.51
N ALA A 904 37.64 21.07 11.04
CA ALA A 904 36.29 21.46 10.62
C ALA A 904 35.27 21.15 11.74
N MET A 905 34.18 21.91 11.81
CA MET A 905 33.02 21.63 12.69
C MET A 905 32.14 20.52 12.12
N GLU A 906 32.78 19.45 11.67
CA GLU A 906 32.19 18.24 11.09
C GLU A 906 32.96 17.02 11.66
N PRO A 907 32.35 15.83 11.73
CA PRO A 907 33.06 14.63 12.17
C PRO A 907 34.32 14.41 11.33
N MET A 908 35.46 14.18 11.97
CA MET A 908 36.74 14.03 11.25
C MET A 908 37.29 12.61 11.39
N LEU A 909 37.71 12.03 10.27
CA LEU A 909 38.29 10.70 10.17
C LEU A 909 39.82 10.77 10.07
N LYS A 910 40.51 9.99 10.90
CA LYS A 910 41.97 9.83 10.84
C LYS A 910 42.32 8.54 10.10
N LEU A 911 42.73 8.63 8.83
CA LEU A 911 42.98 7.44 7.99
C LEU A 911 44.33 6.76 8.29
N TYR A 912 45.44 7.49 8.30
CA TYR A 912 46.79 6.92 8.50
C TYR A 912 47.76 7.90 9.18
N GLY A 913 48.56 7.39 10.14
CA GLY A 913 49.70 8.07 10.78
C GLY A 913 49.46 9.50 11.29
N ASP A 914 50.49 10.34 11.15
CA ASP A 914 50.45 11.80 11.41
C ASP A 914 49.86 12.58 10.21
N GLY A 915 49.15 11.91 9.30
CA GLY A 915 48.54 12.54 8.14
C GLY A 915 47.40 13.51 8.50
N PRO A 916 47.10 14.49 7.63
CA PRO A 916 45.98 15.40 7.84
C PRO A 916 44.66 14.63 7.93
N CYS A 917 43.88 14.94 8.95
CA CYS A 917 42.57 14.35 9.15
C CYS A 917 41.59 14.89 8.11
N ILE A 918 40.71 14.04 7.61
CA ILE A 918 39.75 14.42 6.56
C ILE A 918 38.33 14.50 7.15
N PRO A 919 37.45 15.37 6.62
CA PRO A 919 36.04 15.34 6.96
C PRO A 919 35.43 13.97 6.63
N SER A 920 34.62 13.42 7.53
CA SER A 920 33.86 12.21 7.27
C SER A 920 32.88 12.46 6.11
N PRO A 921 32.66 11.48 5.21
CA PRO A 921 31.62 11.57 4.19
C PRO A 921 30.30 11.89 4.89
N SER A 922 29.66 12.98 4.50
CA SER A 922 28.51 13.47 5.27
C SER A 922 27.32 12.53 5.15
N VAL A 923 27.24 11.78 4.04
CA VAL A 923 26.18 10.80 3.74
C VAL A 923 26.19 9.62 4.72
N ILE A 924 27.35 9.26 5.27
CA ILE A 924 27.47 8.14 6.20
C ILE A 924 27.19 8.61 7.63
N THR A 925 26.32 7.87 8.33
CA THR A 925 25.87 8.26 9.67
C THR A 925 26.82 7.84 10.79
N SER A 926 27.78 6.94 10.51
CA SER A 926 28.79 6.54 11.50
C SER A 926 30.10 6.03 10.89
N ALA A 927 31.20 6.19 11.63
CA ALA A 927 32.50 5.61 11.29
C ALA A 927 32.45 4.12 10.98
N ALA A 928 31.69 3.37 11.79
CA ALA A 928 31.58 1.93 11.70
C ALA A 928 31.00 1.48 10.35
N GLN A 929 30.07 2.27 9.78
CA GLN A 929 29.52 2.00 8.45
C GLN A 929 30.56 2.17 7.36
N LEU A 930 31.28 3.30 7.36
CA LEU A 930 32.35 3.53 6.39
C LEU A 930 33.40 2.43 6.50
N MET A 931 33.79 2.06 7.71
CA MET A 931 34.76 0.99 7.93
C MET A 931 34.28 -0.37 7.44
N ALA A 932 33.02 -0.72 7.68
CA ALA A 932 32.44 -1.94 7.13
C ALA A 932 32.49 -1.92 5.60
N ILE A 933 32.13 -0.81 4.96
CA ILE A 933 32.22 -0.66 3.49
C ILE A 933 33.65 -0.85 3.01
N LEU A 934 34.62 -0.13 3.60
CA LEU A 934 36.03 -0.19 3.21
C LEU A 934 36.59 -1.60 3.40
N GLN A 935 36.29 -2.27 4.51
CA GLN A 935 36.73 -3.64 4.77
C GLN A 935 36.15 -4.64 3.76
N THR A 936 34.86 -4.52 3.41
CA THR A 936 34.22 -5.41 2.43
C THR A 936 34.75 -5.22 1.01
N THR A 937 35.38 -4.09 0.70
CA THR A 937 36.10 -3.93 -0.58
C THR A 937 37.31 -4.87 -0.70
N GLY A 938 37.87 -5.35 0.41
CA GLY A 938 39.07 -6.18 0.42
C GLY A 938 40.32 -5.48 -0.14
N LYS A 939 40.32 -4.14 -0.19
CA LYS A 939 41.45 -3.33 -0.63
C LYS A 939 42.08 -2.62 0.56
N ASP A 940 43.42 -2.51 0.56
CA ASP A 940 44.15 -1.74 1.55
C ASP A 940 44.07 -0.25 1.18
N ILE A 941 43.04 0.42 1.70
CA ILE A 941 42.75 1.83 1.41
C ILE A 941 43.60 2.70 2.32
N THR A 942 44.51 3.47 1.72
CA THR A 942 45.44 4.38 2.43
C THR A 942 44.93 5.82 2.47
N GLY A 943 43.94 6.16 1.65
CA GLY A 943 43.42 7.52 1.51
C GLY A 943 42.07 7.56 0.82
N THR A 944 41.35 8.67 0.98
CA THR A 944 40.13 8.96 0.20
C THR A 944 40.17 10.39 -0.32
N GLN A 945 39.80 10.59 -1.58
CA GLN A 945 39.69 11.91 -2.20
C GLN A 945 38.25 12.13 -2.65
N LEU A 946 37.58 13.16 -2.12
CA LEU A 946 36.25 13.55 -2.60
C LEU A 946 36.39 14.13 -4.01
N LEU A 947 35.75 13.49 -5.00
CA LEU A 947 35.74 13.93 -6.39
C LEU A 947 34.51 14.78 -6.71
N TYR A 948 33.36 14.42 -6.13
CA TYR A 948 32.10 15.08 -6.42
C TYR A 948 31.17 15.03 -5.21
N LYS A 949 30.44 16.12 -5.00
CA LYS A 949 29.39 16.24 -3.99
C LYS A 949 28.21 17.02 -4.55
N ALA A 950 27.04 16.40 -4.57
CA ALA A 950 25.78 17.06 -4.87
C ALA A 950 24.86 17.00 -3.66
N SER A 951 24.16 18.10 -3.40
CA SER A 951 23.08 18.16 -2.42
C SER A 951 21.96 19.02 -3.00
N GLU A 952 20.77 18.94 -2.41
CA GLU A 952 19.61 19.78 -2.75
C GLU A 952 19.95 21.28 -2.87
N HIS A 953 20.99 21.77 -2.18
CA HIS A 953 21.30 23.19 -2.06
C HIS A 953 22.62 23.63 -2.70
N GLY A 954 23.41 22.73 -3.29
CA GLY A 954 24.83 22.99 -3.58
C GLY A 954 25.28 22.83 -5.03
N TYR A 955 24.93 21.72 -5.68
CA TYR A 955 25.45 21.35 -7.01
C TYR A 955 24.47 20.47 -7.79
N GLY A 956 24.35 20.67 -9.11
CA GLY A 956 23.42 19.95 -9.96
C GLY A 956 23.83 18.50 -10.17
N PHE A 957 22.94 17.56 -9.81
CA PHE A 957 23.15 16.11 -9.91
C PHE A 957 23.56 15.60 -11.31
N ALA A 958 23.30 16.37 -12.36
CA ALA A 958 23.58 15.99 -13.74
C ALA A 958 25.08 15.96 -14.08
N ASP A 959 25.93 16.64 -13.31
CA ASP A 959 27.35 16.84 -13.64
C ASP A 959 28.30 15.78 -13.04
N MET A 960 27.78 14.81 -12.30
CA MET A 960 28.59 13.82 -11.58
C MET A 960 29.60 13.11 -12.50
N LEU A 961 29.15 12.59 -13.65
CA LEU A 961 30.02 11.85 -14.56
C LEU A 961 31.13 12.72 -15.19
N ASN A 962 30.87 14.01 -15.38
CA ASN A 962 31.85 14.95 -15.93
C ASN A 962 32.98 15.27 -14.93
N HIS A 963 32.71 15.19 -13.63
CA HIS A 963 33.70 15.48 -12.58
C HIS A 963 34.49 14.24 -12.13
N VAL A 964 33.93 13.05 -12.32
CA VAL A 964 34.57 11.79 -11.91
C VAL A 964 35.56 11.29 -12.98
N ASP A 965 35.30 11.58 -14.26
CA ASP A 965 36.16 11.24 -15.40
C ASP A 965 36.60 9.76 -15.43
N ASP A 966 37.86 9.46 -15.73
CA ASP A 966 38.44 8.11 -15.80
C ASP A 966 38.89 7.56 -14.43
N ALA A 967 38.45 8.18 -13.33
CA ALA A 967 38.86 7.77 -12.00
C ALA A 967 38.38 6.35 -11.68
N GLY A 968 39.31 5.52 -11.18
CA GLY A 968 39.03 4.18 -10.68
C GLY A 968 38.93 4.12 -9.15
N ARG A 969 38.40 3.00 -8.65
CA ARG A 969 38.21 2.74 -7.20
C ARG A 969 37.26 3.75 -6.57
N LEU A 970 36.09 3.88 -7.18
CA LEU A 970 35.09 4.85 -6.79
C LEU A 970 34.17 4.29 -5.74
N LEU A 971 33.95 5.06 -4.68
CA LEU A 971 32.90 4.84 -3.70
C LEU A 971 31.82 5.90 -3.91
N ILE A 972 30.63 5.47 -4.32
CA ILE A 972 29.46 6.30 -4.55
C ILE A 972 28.51 6.10 -3.38
N LEU A 973 28.18 7.19 -2.70
CA LEU A 973 27.26 7.23 -1.56
C LEU A 973 26.08 8.12 -1.87
N ILE A 974 24.88 7.65 -1.55
CA ILE A 974 23.61 8.31 -1.86
C ILE A 974 22.76 8.33 -0.59
N ARG A 975 22.40 9.51 -0.11
CA ARG A 975 21.38 9.69 0.91
C ARG A 975 20.04 9.95 0.22
N ALA A 976 19.05 9.09 0.47
CA ALA A 976 17.70 9.29 -0.02
C ALA A 976 16.87 10.16 0.92
N ALA A 977 15.79 10.75 0.40
CA ALA A 977 14.84 11.61 1.15
C ALA A 977 14.24 10.97 2.41
N ASN A 978 14.24 9.63 2.49
CA ASN A 978 13.78 8.89 3.67
C ASN A 978 14.89 8.62 4.71
N GLY A 979 16.08 9.21 4.54
CA GLY A 979 17.23 9.01 5.41
C GLY A 979 17.98 7.70 5.21
N SER A 980 17.58 6.84 4.26
CA SER A 980 18.34 5.64 3.91
C SER A 980 19.59 5.99 3.10
N VAL A 981 20.66 5.23 3.32
CA VAL A 981 21.92 5.39 2.61
C VAL A 981 22.07 4.20 1.67
N ASN A 982 22.26 4.47 0.39
CA ASN A 982 22.52 3.46 -0.63
C ASN A 982 23.85 3.80 -1.29
N GLY A 983 24.57 2.79 -1.77
CA GLY A 983 25.84 3.06 -2.40
C GLY A 983 26.39 1.88 -3.17
N CYS A 984 27.44 2.17 -3.93
CA CYS A 984 28.23 1.15 -4.57
C CYS A 984 29.71 1.51 -4.58
N PHE A 985 30.56 0.48 -4.58
CA PHE A 985 31.98 0.60 -4.83
C PHE A 985 32.30 -0.03 -6.18
N ILE A 986 33.07 0.66 -7.03
CA ILE A 986 33.51 0.22 -8.35
C ILE A 986 35.03 0.16 -8.36
N SER A 987 35.61 -1.03 -8.55
CA SER A 987 37.06 -1.24 -8.40
C SER A 987 37.89 -0.69 -9.57
N GLY A 988 37.30 -0.57 -10.76
CA GLY A 988 37.94 -0.07 -11.98
C GLY A 988 37.53 1.37 -12.32
N SER A 989 38.10 1.91 -13.40
CA SER A 989 37.76 3.23 -13.93
C SER A 989 36.35 3.29 -14.50
N LEU A 990 35.72 4.47 -14.41
CA LEU A 990 34.56 4.77 -15.26
C LEU A 990 35.02 4.98 -16.70
N LEU A 991 34.46 4.20 -17.63
CA LEU A 991 34.76 4.32 -19.05
C LEU A 991 33.57 4.99 -19.74
N PRO A 992 33.58 6.32 -19.95
CA PRO A 992 32.49 6.98 -20.64
C PRO A 992 32.36 6.43 -22.07
N PRO A 993 31.14 6.44 -22.65
CA PRO A 993 30.92 6.05 -24.03
C PRO A 993 31.76 6.87 -25.01
N PRO A 994 32.34 6.26 -26.06
CA PRO A 994 33.26 6.94 -26.98
C PRO A 994 32.55 8.09 -27.70
N GLN A 995 33.13 9.28 -27.75
CA GLN A 995 32.48 10.51 -28.26
C GLN A 995 32.28 10.57 -29.80
N LEU A 996 32.28 9.44 -30.49
CA LEU A 996 32.05 9.41 -31.94
C LEU A 996 30.56 9.63 -32.26
N PRO A 997 30.21 10.34 -33.36
CA PRO A 997 28.83 10.60 -33.78
C PRO A 997 27.99 9.33 -33.95
N ASP A 998 28.61 8.24 -34.40
CA ASP A 998 27.95 6.94 -34.66
C ASP A 998 28.25 5.87 -33.58
N ALA A 999 28.96 6.23 -32.52
CA ALA A 999 29.25 5.29 -31.43
C ALA A 999 28.00 5.01 -30.58
N PRO A 1000 27.90 3.83 -29.95
CA PRO A 1000 26.81 3.51 -29.04
C PRO A 1000 26.66 4.59 -27.96
N THR A 1001 25.41 4.86 -27.59
CA THR A 1001 25.03 5.87 -26.58
C THR A 1001 25.44 5.45 -25.18
N PHE A 1002 25.80 4.19 -24.96
CA PHE A 1002 26.28 3.68 -23.69
C PHE A 1002 27.55 2.84 -23.85
N ASN A 1003 28.33 2.75 -22.78
CA ASN A 1003 29.43 1.80 -22.64
C ASN A 1003 29.11 0.85 -21.49
N GLN A 1004 29.13 -0.45 -21.78
CA GLN A 1004 28.86 -1.49 -20.80
C GLN A 1004 30.08 -2.40 -20.69
N TYR A 1005 30.61 -2.54 -19.49
CA TYR A 1005 31.80 -3.34 -19.24
C TYR A 1005 31.73 -4.00 -17.86
N SER A 1006 32.50 -5.08 -17.72
CA SER A 1006 32.53 -5.89 -16.53
C SER A 1006 33.63 -5.40 -15.59
N VAL A 1007 33.29 -5.15 -14.32
CA VAL A 1007 34.24 -4.68 -13.32
C VAL A 1007 33.85 -5.21 -11.93
N GLY A 1008 34.81 -5.34 -11.02
CA GLY A 1008 34.51 -5.66 -9.64
C GLY A 1008 33.68 -4.55 -9.02
N ALA A 1009 32.47 -4.86 -8.57
CA ALA A 1009 31.64 -3.92 -7.86
C ALA A 1009 30.93 -4.55 -6.65
N LEU A 1010 30.56 -3.68 -5.72
CA LEU A 1010 29.87 -4.01 -4.48
C LEU A 1010 28.72 -3.02 -4.30
N VAL A 1011 27.49 -3.51 -4.16
CA VAL A 1011 26.30 -2.67 -3.90
C VAL A 1011 25.83 -2.92 -2.47
N PHE A 1012 25.44 -1.85 -1.77
CA PHE A 1012 25.02 -1.93 -0.36
C PHE A 1012 23.94 -0.91 0.01
N LYS A 1013 23.24 -1.20 1.10
CA LYS A 1013 22.24 -0.33 1.73
C LYS A 1013 22.49 -0.24 3.24
N ALA A 1014 22.30 0.93 3.83
CA ALA A 1014 22.37 1.17 5.26
C ALA A 1014 21.18 2.04 5.71
N SER A 1015 20.72 1.88 6.94
CA SER A 1015 19.58 2.62 7.49
C SER A 1015 19.89 3.13 8.89
N GLY A 1016 19.96 4.46 9.05
CA GLY A 1016 20.41 5.06 10.30
C GLY A 1016 21.83 4.55 10.66
N PRO A 1017 22.16 4.32 11.93
CA PRO A 1017 23.50 3.89 12.38
C PRO A 1017 23.77 2.38 12.22
N SER A 1018 22.88 1.60 11.59
CA SER A 1018 23.04 0.15 11.45
C SER A 1018 24.25 -0.20 10.57
N GLN A 1019 24.82 -1.40 10.73
CA GLN A 1019 25.82 -1.87 9.77
C GLN A 1019 25.23 -1.93 8.34
N PRO A 1020 26.03 -1.63 7.30
CA PRO A 1020 25.60 -1.74 5.92
C PRO A 1020 25.31 -3.20 5.57
N VAL A 1021 24.20 -3.42 4.87
CA VAL A 1021 23.83 -4.70 4.28
C VAL A 1021 24.37 -4.71 2.86
N PHE A 1022 25.24 -5.66 2.56
CA PHE A 1022 25.84 -5.83 1.23
C PHE A 1022 25.05 -6.85 0.43
N GLN A 1023 24.93 -6.62 -0.88
CA GLN A 1023 24.30 -7.57 -1.80
C GLN A 1023 25.15 -8.85 -1.89
N SER A 1024 26.47 -8.70 -1.80
CA SER A 1024 27.45 -9.78 -1.82
C SER A 1024 28.44 -9.60 -0.67
N ALA A 1025 28.92 -10.71 -0.10
CA ALA A 1025 29.90 -10.68 1.00
C ALA A 1025 31.30 -10.20 0.58
N SER A 1026 31.55 -10.07 -0.73
CA SER A 1026 32.81 -9.63 -1.32
C SER A 1026 32.57 -8.96 -2.67
N LEU A 1027 33.61 -8.36 -3.24
CA LEU A 1027 33.61 -7.83 -4.60
C LEU A 1027 33.17 -8.90 -5.60
N THR A 1028 32.03 -8.67 -6.25
CA THR A 1028 31.53 -9.52 -7.33
C THR A 1028 31.77 -8.84 -8.67
N LEU A 1029 31.94 -9.64 -9.72
CA LEU A 1029 32.01 -9.12 -11.07
C LEU A 1029 30.60 -8.66 -11.49
N GLN A 1030 30.41 -7.35 -11.64
CA GLN A 1030 29.16 -6.72 -12.05
C GLN A 1030 29.37 -5.99 -13.38
N TYR A 1031 28.28 -5.72 -14.10
CA TYR A 1031 28.32 -4.85 -15.26
C TYR A 1031 28.07 -3.41 -14.82
N VAL A 1032 28.95 -2.53 -15.27
CA VAL A 1032 28.77 -1.09 -15.17
C VAL A 1032 28.38 -0.58 -16.54
N THR A 1033 27.21 0.04 -16.63
CA THR A 1033 26.73 0.72 -17.83
C THR A 1033 26.75 2.23 -17.58
N VAL A 1034 27.50 2.95 -18.39
CA VAL A 1034 27.55 4.42 -18.40
C VAL A 1034 26.92 4.91 -19.70
N SER A 1035 25.89 5.75 -19.64
CA SER A 1035 25.19 6.26 -20.82
C SER A 1035 25.44 7.75 -21.05
N ARG A 1036 25.33 8.19 -22.32
CA ARG A 1036 25.31 9.61 -22.69
C ARG A 1036 23.93 10.20 -22.39
N PRO A 1037 23.87 11.48 -22.03
CA PRO A 1037 22.62 12.23 -22.03
C PRO A 1037 22.05 12.24 -23.45
N THR A 1038 21.00 11.45 -23.69
CA THR A 1038 20.20 11.49 -24.92
C THR A 1038 18.73 11.65 -24.55
N ILE A 1039 17.92 12.11 -25.50
CA ILE A 1039 16.59 12.73 -25.31
C ILE A 1039 15.51 11.77 -24.74
N LEU A 1040 15.86 10.54 -24.36
CA LEU A 1040 14.94 9.57 -23.77
C LEU A 1040 15.52 9.00 -22.46
N THR A 1041 14.67 9.04 -21.43
CA THR A 1041 14.69 8.48 -20.06
C THR A 1041 15.66 7.32 -19.73
N GLU A 1042 16.94 7.42 -20.04
CA GLU A 1042 17.94 6.38 -19.80
C GLU A 1042 18.79 6.67 -18.55
N THR A 1043 19.12 5.59 -17.83
CA THR A 1043 19.96 5.58 -16.63
C THR A 1043 21.37 6.09 -16.96
N LYS A 1044 21.89 7.10 -16.25
CA LYS A 1044 23.24 7.65 -16.49
C LYS A 1044 24.35 6.70 -16.01
N LEU A 1045 24.12 6.02 -14.88
CA LEU A 1045 25.01 4.99 -14.34
C LEU A 1045 24.18 3.83 -13.80
N LEU A 1046 24.44 2.61 -14.28
CA LEU A 1046 23.85 1.38 -13.78
C LEU A 1046 24.95 0.41 -13.36
N VAL A 1047 24.85 -0.15 -12.15
CA VAL A 1047 25.74 -1.18 -11.61
C VAL A 1047 24.91 -2.42 -11.25
N GLY A 1048 25.08 -3.53 -11.98
CA GLY A 1048 24.30 -4.75 -11.75
C GLY A 1048 24.64 -5.89 -12.73
N PRO A 1049 23.92 -7.03 -12.69
CA PRO A 1049 24.09 -8.13 -13.62
C PRO A 1049 23.71 -7.70 -15.06
N PRO A 1050 24.19 -8.42 -16.08
CA PRO A 1050 24.00 -8.02 -17.47
C PRO A 1050 22.51 -8.02 -17.82
N VAL A 1051 22.04 -6.93 -18.41
CA VAL A 1051 20.67 -6.81 -18.92
C VAL A 1051 20.56 -7.64 -20.21
N THR A 1052 20.24 -8.92 -20.12
CA THR A 1052 19.80 -9.68 -21.30
C THR A 1052 18.43 -9.17 -21.73
N ARG A 1053 18.28 -8.80 -23.01
CA ARG A 1053 17.04 -8.25 -23.58
C ARG A 1053 15.82 -9.11 -23.20
N GLY A 1054 14.96 -8.60 -22.31
CA GLY A 1054 13.75 -9.27 -21.83
C GLY A 1054 13.84 -9.92 -20.43
N ALA A 1055 15.02 -9.98 -19.81
CA ALA A 1055 15.16 -10.38 -18.41
C ALA A 1055 15.01 -9.17 -17.49
N ARG A 1056 14.22 -9.31 -16.42
CA ARG A 1056 14.18 -8.32 -15.35
C ARG A 1056 15.51 -8.33 -14.60
N ILE A 1057 16.07 -7.16 -14.36
CA ILE A 1057 17.26 -7.00 -13.52
C ILE A 1057 16.82 -7.32 -12.09
N GLU A 1058 17.33 -8.42 -11.54
CA GLU A 1058 16.96 -8.84 -10.19
C GLU A 1058 17.75 -8.06 -9.12
N GLU A 1059 18.91 -7.48 -9.42
CA GLU A 1059 19.72 -6.81 -8.38
C GLU A 1059 20.59 -5.70 -8.99
N GLY A 1060 20.83 -4.59 -8.29
CA GLY A 1060 21.70 -3.51 -8.78
C GLY A 1060 21.35 -2.10 -8.29
N LEU A 1061 22.14 -1.12 -8.70
CA LEU A 1061 21.97 0.30 -8.39
C LEU A 1061 21.99 1.12 -9.68
N GLY A 1062 20.95 1.92 -9.91
CA GLY A 1062 20.90 2.86 -11.03
C GLY A 1062 20.72 4.31 -10.58
N LEU A 1063 21.37 5.22 -11.29
CA LEU A 1063 21.27 6.67 -11.14
C LEU A 1063 20.65 7.29 -12.40
N TRP A 1064 19.51 7.97 -12.23
CA TRP A 1064 18.81 8.73 -13.26
C TRP A 1064 18.83 10.20 -12.88
N ALA A 1065 19.53 11.01 -13.67
CA ALA A 1065 19.43 12.46 -13.55
C ALA A 1065 18.74 13.00 -14.81
N PRO A 1066 17.60 13.71 -14.67
CA PRO A 1066 16.95 14.36 -15.80
C PRO A 1066 17.92 15.36 -16.43
N ASP A 1067 17.89 15.48 -17.76
CA ASP A 1067 18.72 16.48 -18.43
C ASP A 1067 18.17 17.88 -18.17
N PRO A 1068 19.06 18.88 -18.00
CA PRO A 1068 18.65 20.28 -17.97
C PRO A 1068 18.19 20.68 -19.38
N ALA A 1069 16.93 20.43 -19.71
CA ALA A 1069 16.36 20.94 -20.96
C ALA A 1069 16.38 22.49 -20.91
N PRO A 1070 16.88 23.18 -21.95
CA PRO A 1070 17.00 24.64 -21.96
C PRO A 1070 15.66 25.40 -22.08
N ALA A 1071 14.52 24.74 -21.88
CA ALA A 1071 13.21 25.36 -22.04
C ALA A 1071 12.39 25.23 -20.75
N GLN A 1072 12.01 26.40 -20.21
CA GLN A 1072 10.98 26.62 -19.17
C GLN A 1072 11.40 26.47 -17.70
N GLY A 1073 12.39 27.23 -17.22
CA GLY A 1073 12.43 27.83 -15.86
C GLY A 1073 12.13 26.98 -14.60
N LEU A 1074 11.99 25.66 -14.72
CA LEU A 1074 11.70 24.71 -13.67
C LEU A 1074 13.04 24.30 -13.08
N VAL A 1075 13.12 24.41 -11.74
CA VAL A 1075 14.27 23.97 -10.95
C VAL A 1075 14.61 22.53 -11.33
N PRO A 1076 15.89 22.18 -11.58
CA PRO A 1076 16.28 20.83 -12.00
C PRO A 1076 15.73 19.79 -11.02
N GLU A 1077 14.91 18.87 -11.54
CA GLU A 1077 14.32 17.76 -10.80
C GLU A 1077 15.42 16.93 -10.12
N ARG A 1078 15.16 16.54 -8.86
CA ARG A 1078 16.10 15.76 -8.02
C ARG A 1078 16.52 14.47 -8.73
N CYS A 1079 17.74 14.00 -8.49
CA CYS A 1079 18.24 12.74 -9.04
C CYS A 1079 17.38 11.57 -8.54
N GLN A 1080 16.80 10.80 -9.46
CA GLN A 1080 16.09 9.58 -9.13
C GLN A 1080 17.08 8.42 -9.06
N VAL A 1081 17.03 7.70 -7.96
CA VAL A 1081 17.87 6.53 -7.69
C VAL A 1081 16.96 5.32 -7.65
N GLN A 1082 17.26 4.29 -8.45
CA GLN A 1082 16.62 2.99 -8.27
C GLN A 1082 17.61 2.01 -7.67
N VAL A 1083 17.19 1.43 -6.55
CA VAL A 1083 17.88 0.33 -5.91
C VAL A 1083 17.08 -0.93 -6.20
N MET A 1084 17.72 -1.91 -6.81
CA MET A 1084 17.13 -3.22 -7.13
C MET A 1084 17.71 -4.23 -6.15
N TRP A 1085 16.84 -4.80 -5.32
CA TRP A 1085 17.22 -5.79 -4.31
C TRP A 1085 16.28 -7.00 -4.40
N GLY A 1086 16.74 -8.05 -5.08
CA GLY A 1086 15.88 -9.16 -5.49
C GLY A 1086 14.71 -8.68 -6.36
N ARG A 1087 13.51 -9.20 -6.15
CA ARG A 1087 12.34 -8.82 -7.00
C ARG A 1087 11.79 -7.41 -6.74
N ARG A 1088 12.40 -6.64 -5.83
CA ARG A 1088 11.93 -5.29 -5.46
C ARG A 1088 12.80 -4.23 -6.10
N THR A 1089 12.17 -3.33 -6.84
CA THR A 1089 12.78 -2.09 -7.33
C THR A 1089 12.25 -0.95 -6.46
N GLU A 1090 13.13 -0.30 -5.72
CA GLU A 1090 12.82 0.89 -4.92
C GLU A 1090 13.31 2.13 -5.67
N SER A 1091 12.39 2.97 -6.13
CA SER A 1091 12.71 4.28 -6.71
C SER A 1091 12.64 5.34 -5.62
N MET A 1092 13.69 6.14 -5.46
CA MET A 1092 13.78 7.19 -4.45
C MET A 1092 14.49 8.43 -4.99
N LEU A 1093 14.22 9.60 -4.40
CA LEU A 1093 14.93 10.83 -4.73
C LEU A 1093 16.16 10.97 -3.83
N ALA A 1094 17.31 11.29 -4.43
CA ALA A 1094 18.53 11.58 -3.68
C ALA A 1094 18.49 13.01 -3.12
N ASP A 1095 18.74 13.13 -1.82
CA ASP A 1095 18.97 14.41 -1.15
C ASP A 1095 20.45 14.82 -1.29
N GLU A 1096 21.35 13.84 -1.25
CA GLU A 1096 22.79 14.05 -1.30
C GLU A 1096 23.51 12.87 -1.98
N ILE A 1097 24.49 13.17 -2.83
CA ILE A 1097 25.37 12.20 -3.49
C ILE A 1097 26.82 12.63 -3.27
N GLU A 1098 27.65 11.71 -2.76
CA GLU A 1098 29.09 11.89 -2.63
C GLU A 1098 29.82 10.81 -3.43
N VAL A 1099 30.77 11.22 -4.27
CA VAL A 1099 31.65 10.31 -5.01
C VAL A 1099 33.08 10.52 -4.55
N MET A 1100 33.71 9.45 -4.06
CA MET A 1100 35.07 9.47 -3.57
C MET A 1100 35.95 8.50 -4.34
N ARG A 1101 37.20 8.89 -4.58
CA ARG A 1101 38.27 8.01 -5.04
C ARG A 1101 38.97 7.40 -3.84
N LEU A 1102 39.00 6.08 -3.76
CA LEU A 1102 39.78 5.37 -2.75
C LEU A 1102 41.23 5.18 -3.24
N GLN A 1103 42.19 5.71 -2.49
CA GLN A 1103 43.62 5.54 -2.73
C GLN A 1103 44.06 4.25 -2.05
N THR A 1104 44.88 3.44 -2.73
CA THR A 1104 45.51 2.26 -2.10
C THR A 1104 46.99 2.53 -1.91
N GLY A 1105 47.60 1.82 -0.96
CA GLY A 1105 49.05 1.73 -0.89
C GLY A 1105 49.64 1.24 -2.21
N PRO A 1106 50.90 1.60 -2.51
CA PRO A 1106 51.65 1.08 -3.65
C PRO A 1106 51.81 -0.44 -3.61
#